data_AF-A0A7V2IR04-F1
#
_entry.id   AF-A0A7V2IR04-F1
#
_cell.length_a   1.000
_cell.length_b   1.000
_cell.length_c   1.000
_cell.angle_alpha   90.00
_cell.angle_beta   90.00
_cell.angle_gamma   90.00
#
_symmetry.space_group_name_H-M   'P 1'
#
loop_
_entity.id
_entity.type
_entity.pdbx_description
1 polymer ?
#
loop_
_entity_poly.entity_id
_entity_poly.type
_entity_poly.pdbx_seq_one_letter_code
_entity_poly.pdbx_strand_id
1 'polypeptide(L)'
;SGVTEALATSSLLNANRVDVPTEDPQPSDPVQEAPEDTIPSEDTPDDSIPTQPEVGGERTTKPPQQGPITEHDGISVLEIAGGRVTTLEVAATGAVVKVEITDLPAHGNATVNPDNSIALVLSGSDYSGPLSLGYKITHADGTTESHTASFKVAAPTQEAGWGTGNHYMLEADANGDVIVETGDNHRKVYVSGSESALTKADIAALEGLKESAITAKWLIAHPEYGGSEEMALASDVGMELWYGLTGAWPREATSHWLLFERGHTYEDLGRIIARGAAGESELHPLHVTSWGEGERPVLASKIEVFQEPSKNVVFTDVALPSGIRMLIGENFLFDDVLVTGGGNVQNMQNVTFRNSEIRDASKDAPTNGEWHPHVDRDGGLFASKTSGILLEGNFIHHNGWTEGYDGTASAGQPPSMYSHNIYLQNNTTDVTFRDNISSQAASFGAQLRGGAYVEGNAFIDNNAAVTMLGGIYLTDGPIGNFTFFADNLITSGAHKIAEQIGALTLGIDNGAYDTTLLDNIIAHLADPNNPEEFAEKRWTHSPLSNEHEAFFDNTIVYNWVGSRYESYSVLWNNDGANGLDAETLNKVTIQNFAAELLNQESATIRELMDYIGSLADTDLDDSFTAKDIVAWFQKGFGMDAKPDGAATDHRFVPNALADGIRWDNRVNWTTNEVPDDGDSVDLGGNWVYYGVRTTRIEDLDLGSGGRLHVTSGKMTVEGTLETGAGGGLITVEGAGQFWTDGYAGTSRLAIDIDG
;
A
#
# COMPACT_ATOMS: atom_id res chain seq x y z
N SER A 1 82.18 28.02 0.88
CA SER A 1 80.83 28.21 0.31
C SER A 1 79.82 27.56 1.26
N GLY A 2 79.40 28.21 2.34
CA GLY A 2 78.70 29.50 2.35
C GLY A 2 77.32 29.23 2.98
N VAL A 3 77.27 28.83 4.26
CA VAL A 3 77.04 29.71 5.45
C VAL A 3 75.51 29.97 5.58
N THR A 4 74.79 29.65 6.67
CA THR A 4 75.10 29.74 8.13
C THR A 4 74.24 28.76 8.99
N GLU A 5 74.78 28.33 10.14
CA GLU A 5 74.20 28.09 11.51
C GLU A 5 72.72 27.65 11.78
N ALA A 6 72.32 27.14 12.97
CA ALA A 6 72.92 26.32 14.04
C ALA A 6 71.90 26.16 15.23
N LEU A 7 72.05 25.10 16.07
CA LEU A 7 71.50 24.96 17.46
C LEU A 7 69.95 24.87 17.64
N ALA A 8 69.35 24.34 18.72
CA ALA A 8 69.72 23.30 19.71
C ALA A 8 68.54 23.01 20.68
N THR A 9 68.47 21.80 21.28
CA THR A 9 67.86 21.45 22.61
C THR A 9 66.34 21.71 22.85
N SER A 10 65.60 21.06 23.78
CA SER A 10 65.87 19.98 24.75
C SER A 10 64.60 19.18 25.14
N SER A 11 64.83 17.89 25.41
CA SER A 11 64.13 16.93 26.30
C SER A 11 63.45 17.42 27.60
N LEU A 12 62.48 16.62 28.08
CA LEU A 12 62.24 16.13 29.48
C LEU A 12 61.33 14.86 29.33
N LEU A 13 61.65 13.62 29.76
CA LEU A 13 61.85 13.06 31.14
C LEU A 13 60.56 13.22 32.01
N ASN A 14 60.07 12.31 32.88
CA ASN A 14 60.37 10.92 33.32
C ASN A 14 59.18 10.46 34.24
N ALA A 15 58.94 9.23 34.72
CA ALA A 15 59.41 7.83 34.50
C ALA A 15 58.49 6.86 35.30
N ASN A 16 58.84 5.56 35.40
CA ASN A 16 58.28 4.49 36.28
C ASN A 16 56.91 3.93 35.81
N ARG A 17 56.73 2.68 35.35
CA ARG A 17 57.46 1.39 35.50
C ARG A 17 57.49 0.81 36.92
N VAL A 18 56.76 -0.30 37.14
CA VAL A 18 57.27 -1.56 37.74
C VAL A 18 56.47 -2.74 37.17
N ASP A 19 57.16 -3.67 36.52
CA ASP A 19 56.66 -5.00 36.14
C ASP A 19 56.76 -5.98 37.33
N VAL A 20 55.90 -7.02 37.36
CA VAL A 20 56.20 -8.30 38.05
C VAL A 20 55.91 -9.43 37.06
N PRO A 21 56.76 -10.48 36.92
CA PRO A 21 57.02 -11.02 35.59
C PRO A 21 56.80 -12.54 35.41
N THR A 22 56.82 -12.95 34.14
CA THR A 22 57.27 -14.24 33.57
C THR A 22 56.62 -15.56 34.01
N GLU A 23 56.12 -16.30 33.02
CA GLU A 23 56.92 -17.38 32.39
C GLU A 23 56.56 -17.59 30.91
N ASP A 24 57.57 -17.99 30.13
CA ASP A 24 57.64 -18.27 28.69
C ASP A 24 58.21 -19.71 28.56
N PRO A 25 58.36 -20.38 27.39
CA PRO A 25 57.74 -20.18 26.07
C PRO A 25 57.23 -21.50 25.41
N GLN A 26 56.45 -21.43 24.33
CA GLN A 26 56.35 -22.51 23.31
C GLN A 26 56.25 -21.94 21.88
N PRO A 27 56.70 -22.70 20.85
CA PRO A 27 57.05 -22.14 19.54
C PRO A 27 55.86 -22.00 18.57
N SER A 28 56.13 -21.26 17.50
CA SER A 28 55.24 -20.89 16.39
C SER A 28 54.76 -22.05 15.51
N ASP A 29 53.55 -21.91 14.97
CA ASP A 29 53.14 -22.44 13.66
C ASP A 29 52.10 -21.48 13.01
N PRO A 30 51.79 -21.60 11.69
CA PRO A 30 51.50 -20.45 10.84
C PRO A 30 50.04 -19.98 10.80
N VAL A 31 49.85 -18.77 10.23
CA VAL A 31 48.55 -18.18 9.88
C VAL A 31 47.78 -19.13 8.96
N GLN A 32 46.51 -19.38 9.29
CA GLN A 32 45.62 -20.26 8.54
C GLN A 32 44.55 -19.42 7.83
N GLU A 33 44.46 -19.57 6.51
CA GLU A 33 43.40 -18.96 5.68
C GLU A 33 42.06 -19.67 5.94
N ALA A 34 40.94 -18.96 5.75
CA ALA A 34 39.60 -19.51 5.92
C ALA A 34 39.24 -20.44 4.73
N PRO A 35 38.46 -21.53 4.95
CA PRO A 35 38.14 -22.48 3.88
C PRO A 35 37.03 -21.97 2.94
N GLU A 36 37.10 -22.40 1.67
CA GLU A 36 36.05 -22.22 0.66
C GLU A 36 34.85 -23.15 0.91
N ASP A 37 33.62 -22.63 0.75
CA ASP A 37 32.39 -23.43 0.81
C ASP A 37 32.12 -24.16 -0.52
N THR A 38 31.76 -25.44 -0.43
CA THR A 38 31.44 -26.31 -1.58
C THR A 38 29.94 -26.53 -1.76
N ILE A 39 29.43 -26.26 -2.95
CA ILE A 39 28.01 -26.43 -3.34
C ILE A 39 27.65 -27.93 -3.47
N PRO A 40 26.55 -28.42 -2.86
CA PRO A 40 25.91 -29.69 -3.20
C PRO A 40 24.90 -29.54 -4.37
N SER A 41 24.71 -30.63 -5.13
CA SER A 41 24.00 -30.66 -6.42
C SER A 41 22.47 -30.64 -6.35
N GLU A 42 21.87 -30.18 -7.44
CA GLU A 42 20.44 -30.29 -7.79
C GLU A 42 19.96 -31.75 -7.87
N ASP A 43 18.72 -32.01 -7.45
CA ASP A 43 17.92 -33.18 -7.83
C ASP A 43 16.54 -32.69 -8.32
N THR A 44 16.11 -33.13 -9.51
CA THR A 44 14.89 -32.69 -10.19
C THR A 44 13.64 -33.45 -9.71
N PRO A 45 12.51 -32.79 -9.39
CA PRO A 45 11.23 -33.46 -9.10
C PRO A 45 10.56 -34.08 -10.35
N ASP A 46 9.64 -35.02 -10.10
CA ASP A 46 8.99 -35.90 -11.10
C ASP A 46 7.57 -35.43 -11.47
N ASP A 47 7.25 -35.44 -12.77
CA ASP A 47 5.98 -34.97 -13.34
C ASP A 47 4.91 -36.08 -13.36
N SER A 48 3.80 -35.93 -12.63
CA SER A 48 2.55 -36.63 -13.00
C SER A 48 1.26 -35.92 -12.55
N ILE A 49 0.36 -35.73 -13.51
CA ILE A 49 -0.90 -34.98 -13.39
C ILE A 49 -2.09 -35.94 -13.24
N PRO A 50 -2.99 -35.73 -12.26
CA PRO A 50 -4.35 -36.29 -12.25
C PRO A 50 -5.39 -35.32 -12.85
N THR A 51 -6.31 -35.84 -13.66
CA THR A 51 -7.34 -35.06 -14.37
C THR A 51 -8.55 -34.66 -13.52
N GLN A 52 -9.04 -33.42 -13.66
CA GLN A 52 -10.32 -32.94 -13.11
C GLN A 52 -11.56 -33.52 -13.81
N PRO A 53 -12.73 -33.55 -13.14
CA PRO A 53 -14.05 -33.67 -13.75
C PRO A 53 -14.84 -32.33 -13.77
N GLU A 54 -15.59 -32.10 -14.84
CA GLU A 54 -16.44 -30.91 -15.06
C GLU A 54 -17.68 -30.85 -14.14
N VAL A 55 -18.07 -29.63 -13.72
CA VAL A 55 -19.47 -29.27 -13.37
C VAL A 55 -19.72 -27.82 -13.77
N GLY A 56 -20.89 -27.52 -14.36
CA GLY A 56 -21.41 -26.16 -14.51
C GLY A 56 -22.85 -26.05 -13.98
N GLY A 57 -23.29 -24.85 -13.59
CA GLY A 57 -24.69 -24.62 -13.16
C GLY A 57 -24.99 -23.25 -12.54
N GLU A 58 -25.80 -22.46 -13.25
CA GLU A 58 -26.76 -21.42 -12.80
C GLU A 58 -26.34 -20.29 -11.81
N ARG A 59 -26.48 -19.03 -12.28
CA ARG A 59 -26.41 -17.79 -11.47
C ARG A 59 -27.58 -17.70 -10.48
N THR A 60 -27.33 -17.20 -9.26
CA THR A 60 -28.38 -16.80 -8.30
C THR A 60 -28.12 -15.38 -7.78
N THR A 61 -29.18 -14.64 -7.43
CA THR A 61 -29.12 -13.24 -6.98
C THR A 61 -28.93 -13.10 -5.46
N LYS A 62 -28.01 -13.89 -4.89
CA LYS A 62 -27.44 -13.63 -3.56
C LYS A 62 -26.06 -12.99 -3.76
N PRO A 63 -25.59 -12.08 -2.88
CA PRO A 63 -24.17 -11.71 -2.86
C PRO A 63 -23.31 -12.98 -2.67
N PRO A 64 -22.06 -13.00 -3.14
CA PRO A 64 -21.22 -14.21 -3.17
C PRO A 64 -20.90 -14.70 -1.74
N GLN A 65 -21.72 -15.64 -1.25
CA GLN A 65 -21.56 -16.32 0.03
C GLN A 65 -20.92 -17.69 -0.21
N GLN A 66 -19.60 -17.74 -0.42
CA GLN A 66 -18.84 -18.99 -0.59
C GLN A 66 -17.51 -19.03 0.19
N GLY A 67 -17.59 -18.76 1.49
CA GLY A 67 -16.71 -19.44 2.46
C GLY A 67 -17.39 -20.72 3.00
N PRO A 68 -16.72 -21.49 3.87
CA PRO A 68 -17.30 -22.70 4.48
C PRO A 68 -18.44 -22.34 5.45
N ILE A 69 -19.65 -22.23 4.92
CA ILE A 69 -20.88 -22.18 5.70
C ILE A 69 -20.95 -23.46 6.55
N THR A 70 -20.98 -23.28 7.87
CA THR A 70 -21.04 -24.42 8.78
C THR A 70 -22.45 -24.54 9.36
N GLU A 71 -23.20 -25.57 8.93
CA GLU A 71 -24.47 -25.94 9.55
C GLU A 71 -24.22 -26.45 10.98
N HIS A 72 -24.75 -25.77 11.99
CA HIS A 72 -24.63 -26.21 13.39
C HIS A 72 -25.86 -27.03 13.82
N ASP A 73 -25.67 -28.33 14.01
CA ASP A 73 -26.73 -29.28 14.40
C ASP A 73 -27.16 -29.20 15.88
N GLY A 74 -26.58 -28.29 16.66
CA GLY A 74 -26.86 -28.11 18.09
C GLY A 74 -26.15 -29.11 19.02
N ILE A 75 -25.34 -30.03 18.50
CA ILE A 75 -24.77 -31.17 19.26
C ILE A 75 -23.25 -31.32 19.03
N SER A 76 -22.75 -30.96 17.85
CA SER A 76 -21.35 -31.10 17.45
C SER A 76 -20.46 -29.94 17.91
N VAL A 77 -19.18 -30.24 18.17
CA VAL A 77 -18.13 -29.21 18.30
C VAL A 77 -17.56 -28.98 16.91
N LEU A 78 -17.58 -27.74 16.44
CA LEU A 78 -17.12 -27.37 15.10
C LEU A 78 -15.63 -27.00 15.14
N GLU A 79 -14.84 -27.53 14.20
CA GLU A 79 -13.46 -27.07 13.99
C GLU A 79 -13.47 -25.89 13.02
N ILE A 80 -12.90 -24.75 13.42
CA ILE A 80 -12.92 -23.50 12.64
C ILE A 80 -11.52 -22.87 12.57
N ALA A 81 -11.26 -22.11 11.51
CA ALA A 81 -9.99 -21.40 11.34
C ALA A 81 -9.84 -20.27 12.37
N GLY A 82 -8.63 -20.10 12.91
CA GLY A 82 -8.27 -18.93 13.72
C GLY A 82 -8.03 -17.70 12.85
N GLY A 83 -8.22 -16.50 13.41
CA GLY A 83 -7.90 -15.24 12.74
C GLY A 83 -8.83 -14.84 11.59
N ARG A 84 -9.96 -15.54 11.35
CA ARG A 84 -10.89 -15.29 10.23
C ARG A 84 -12.35 -15.20 10.70
N VAL A 85 -13.25 -14.86 9.77
CA VAL A 85 -14.70 -14.89 9.96
C VAL A 85 -15.24 -16.30 9.71
N THR A 86 -16.19 -16.76 10.53
CA THR A 86 -17.01 -17.96 10.30
C THR A 86 -18.49 -17.58 10.28
N THR A 87 -19.20 -17.97 9.23
CA THR A 87 -20.68 -17.85 9.16
C THR A 87 -21.34 -19.17 9.56
N LEU A 88 -22.22 -19.10 10.55
CA LEU A 88 -22.94 -20.25 11.11
C LEU A 88 -24.40 -20.19 10.68
N GLU A 89 -24.85 -21.22 9.98
CA GLU A 89 -26.28 -21.41 9.69
C GLU A 89 -26.95 -22.12 10.86
N VAL A 90 -28.05 -21.53 11.33
CA VAL A 90 -28.77 -21.99 12.52
C VAL A 90 -29.78 -23.06 12.13
N ALA A 91 -29.39 -24.33 12.23
CA ALA A 91 -30.28 -25.44 11.93
C ALA A 91 -31.46 -25.48 12.93
N ALA A 92 -32.68 -25.43 12.40
CA ALA A 92 -33.90 -25.33 13.20
C ALA A 92 -35.08 -26.10 12.56
N THR A 93 -35.90 -26.76 13.37
CA THR A 93 -37.11 -27.43 12.88
C THR A 93 -38.28 -26.45 12.78
N GLY A 94 -38.52 -25.92 11.57
CA GLY A 94 -39.59 -24.96 11.29
C GLY A 94 -39.06 -23.58 10.91
N ALA A 95 -39.96 -22.65 10.59
CA ALA A 95 -39.56 -21.31 10.17
C ALA A 95 -39.01 -20.48 11.35
N VAL A 96 -37.72 -20.17 11.29
CA VAL A 96 -37.05 -19.18 12.15
C VAL A 96 -37.53 -17.78 11.76
N VAL A 97 -37.81 -16.93 12.75
CA VAL A 97 -38.16 -15.51 12.52
C VAL A 97 -37.24 -14.53 13.24
N LYS A 98 -36.43 -15.01 14.19
CA LYS A 98 -35.41 -14.20 14.87
C LYS A 98 -34.34 -15.10 15.50
N VAL A 99 -33.08 -14.72 15.36
CA VAL A 99 -31.97 -15.20 16.21
C VAL A 99 -31.45 -14.06 17.07
N GLU A 100 -31.05 -14.36 18.30
CA GLU A 100 -30.51 -13.41 19.27
C GLU A 100 -29.28 -14.01 19.96
N ILE A 101 -28.15 -13.30 20.03
CA ILE A 101 -27.02 -13.70 20.89
C ILE A 101 -27.42 -13.47 22.35
N THR A 102 -27.18 -14.47 23.21
CA THR A 102 -27.42 -14.38 24.67
C THR A 102 -26.12 -14.29 25.46
N ASP A 103 -25.06 -14.94 24.99
CA ASP A 103 -23.74 -14.93 25.59
C ASP A 103 -22.69 -14.78 24.47
N LEU A 104 -21.92 -13.69 24.51
CA LEU A 104 -20.83 -13.44 23.56
C LEU A 104 -19.66 -14.44 23.76
N PRO A 105 -18.89 -14.74 22.71
CA PRO A 105 -17.66 -15.50 22.85
C PRO A 105 -16.63 -14.75 23.72
N ALA A 106 -15.73 -15.50 24.36
CA ALA A 106 -14.67 -14.92 25.20
C ALA A 106 -13.56 -14.22 24.40
N HIS A 107 -13.47 -14.48 23.10
CA HIS A 107 -12.52 -13.91 22.14
C HIS A 107 -13.23 -13.61 20.83
N GLY A 108 -12.85 -12.54 20.15
CA GLY A 108 -13.54 -12.04 18.95
C GLY A 108 -14.93 -11.43 19.25
N ASN A 109 -15.76 -11.34 18.23
CA ASN A 109 -17.14 -10.84 18.31
C ASN A 109 -18.13 -11.84 17.66
N ALA A 110 -19.40 -11.79 18.06
CA ALA A 110 -20.46 -12.56 17.42
C ALA A 110 -21.72 -11.71 17.21
N THR A 111 -22.20 -11.65 15.96
CA THR A 111 -23.36 -10.85 15.55
C THR A 111 -24.35 -11.69 14.73
N VAL A 112 -25.59 -11.20 14.61
CA VAL A 112 -26.64 -11.85 13.81
C VAL A 112 -26.81 -11.07 12.51
N ASN A 113 -26.72 -11.79 11.39
CA ASN A 113 -26.88 -11.25 10.05
C ASN A 113 -28.37 -11.09 9.70
N PRO A 114 -28.73 -10.29 8.68
CA PRO A 114 -30.12 -10.07 8.27
C PRO A 114 -30.90 -11.33 7.88
N ASP A 115 -30.21 -12.41 7.47
CA ASP A 115 -30.81 -13.71 7.16
C ASP A 115 -30.99 -14.64 8.37
N ASN A 116 -30.59 -14.19 9.57
CA ASN A 116 -30.52 -14.94 10.85
C ASN A 116 -29.34 -15.93 10.96
N SER A 117 -28.39 -15.95 10.02
CA SER A 117 -27.09 -16.59 10.27
C SER A 117 -26.31 -15.82 11.35
N ILE A 118 -25.34 -16.48 12.00
CA ILE A 118 -24.45 -15.84 12.99
C ILE A 118 -23.07 -15.67 12.37
N ALA A 119 -22.54 -14.45 12.36
CA ALA A 119 -21.13 -14.18 12.06
C ALA A 119 -20.31 -14.25 13.35
N LEU A 120 -19.33 -15.16 13.40
CA LEU A 120 -18.29 -15.22 14.42
C LEU A 120 -17.00 -14.65 13.83
N VAL A 121 -16.55 -13.50 14.32
CA VAL A 121 -15.40 -12.76 13.80
C VAL A 121 -14.22 -12.96 14.74
N LEU A 122 -13.17 -13.65 14.27
CA LEU A 122 -11.90 -13.85 14.98
C LEU A 122 -10.74 -13.07 14.34
N SER A 123 -11.00 -12.23 13.35
CA SER A 123 -10.00 -11.33 12.75
C SER A 123 -9.43 -10.38 13.81
N GLY A 124 -8.11 -10.18 13.79
CA GLY A 124 -7.39 -9.47 14.86
C GLY A 124 -7.18 -10.26 16.16
N SER A 125 -7.53 -11.56 16.20
CA SER A 125 -7.32 -12.43 17.36
C SER A 125 -6.41 -13.62 17.01
N ASP A 126 -5.34 -13.79 17.81
CA ASP A 126 -4.42 -14.94 17.78
C ASP A 126 -4.97 -16.20 18.48
N TYR A 127 -6.14 -16.08 19.11
CA TYR A 127 -6.74 -17.14 19.92
C TYR A 127 -6.91 -18.46 19.16
N SER A 128 -6.44 -19.55 19.77
CA SER A 128 -6.73 -20.93 19.39
C SER A 128 -7.10 -21.76 20.61
N GLY A 129 -8.02 -22.71 20.43
CA GLY A 129 -8.56 -23.53 21.53
C GLY A 129 -10.09 -23.57 21.60
N PRO A 130 -10.66 -24.03 22.72
CA PRO A 130 -12.11 -24.19 22.89
C PRO A 130 -12.82 -22.85 23.08
N LEU A 131 -13.75 -22.51 22.19
CA LEU A 131 -14.60 -21.32 22.25
C LEU A 131 -16.08 -21.71 22.28
N SER A 132 -16.95 -20.84 22.75
CA SER A 132 -18.41 -21.05 22.71
C SER A 132 -19.17 -19.73 22.71
N LEU A 133 -20.36 -19.72 22.13
CA LEU A 133 -21.33 -18.61 22.22
C LEU A 133 -22.73 -19.14 22.51
N GLY A 134 -23.52 -18.39 23.28
CA GLY A 134 -24.91 -18.69 23.59
C GLY A 134 -25.85 -17.92 22.67
N TYR A 135 -26.86 -18.59 22.11
CA TYR A 135 -27.85 -17.95 21.24
C TYR A 135 -29.26 -18.48 21.47
N LYS A 136 -30.25 -17.70 21.05
CA LYS A 136 -31.68 -17.99 21.18
C LYS A 136 -32.37 -17.87 19.84
N ILE A 137 -33.19 -18.85 19.50
CA ILE A 137 -34.05 -18.88 18.31
C ILE A 137 -35.47 -18.50 18.73
N THR A 138 -36.17 -17.75 17.89
CA THR A 138 -37.63 -17.57 17.94
C THR A 138 -38.24 -18.10 16.64
N HIS A 139 -39.28 -18.92 16.76
CA HIS A 139 -40.00 -19.50 15.62
C HIS A 139 -41.28 -18.72 15.29
N ALA A 140 -41.82 -18.93 14.08
CA ALA A 140 -43.02 -18.26 13.60
C ALA A 140 -44.29 -18.50 14.44
N ASP A 141 -44.33 -19.53 15.30
CA ASP A 141 -45.42 -19.79 16.25
C ASP A 141 -45.24 -19.08 17.61
N GLY A 142 -44.15 -18.33 17.78
CA GLY A 142 -43.79 -17.62 19.01
C GLY A 142 -43.09 -18.47 20.06
N THR A 143 -42.79 -19.75 19.78
CA THR A 143 -41.92 -20.56 20.63
C THR A 143 -40.46 -20.11 20.52
N THR A 144 -39.67 -20.38 21.55
CA THR A 144 -38.25 -20.00 21.60
C THR A 144 -37.39 -21.12 22.16
N GLU A 145 -36.23 -21.31 21.56
CA GLU A 145 -35.22 -22.29 21.98
C GLU A 145 -33.91 -21.57 22.34
N SER A 146 -33.14 -22.13 23.27
CA SER A 146 -31.82 -21.60 23.66
C SER A 146 -30.77 -22.68 23.46
N HIS A 147 -29.67 -22.30 22.81
CA HIS A 147 -28.63 -23.16 22.28
C HIS A 147 -27.25 -22.60 22.65
N THR A 148 -26.24 -23.45 22.57
CA THR A 148 -24.83 -23.05 22.73
C THR A 148 -24.03 -23.67 21.61
N ALA A 149 -23.46 -22.86 20.73
CA ALA A 149 -22.50 -23.34 19.74
C ALA A 149 -21.13 -23.45 20.40
N SER A 150 -20.44 -24.57 20.13
CA SER A 150 -19.12 -24.87 20.70
C SER A 150 -18.12 -25.13 19.57
N PHE A 151 -16.94 -24.53 19.70
CA PHE A 151 -15.92 -24.50 18.65
C PHE A 151 -14.58 -24.99 19.19
N LYS A 152 -13.77 -25.54 18.30
CA LYS A 152 -12.33 -25.73 18.47
C LYS A 152 -11.65 -24.87 17.41
N VAL A 153 -11.16 -23.71 17.84
CA VAL A 153 -10.46 -22.75 16.99
C VAL A 153 -9.04 -23.27 16.73
N ALA A 154 -8.68 -23.42 15.46
CA ALA A 154 -7.30 -23.71 15.04
C ALA A 154 -6.39 -22.48 15.24
N ALA A 155 -5.07 -22.66 15.22
CA ALA A 155 -4.18 -21.50 15.07
C ALA A 155 -4.38 -20.87 13.68
N PRO A 156 -4.22 -19.54 13.53
CA PRO A 156 -4.09 -18.92 12.22
C PRO A 156 -2.96 -19.58 11.41
N THR A 157 -3.18 -19.77 10.11
CA THR A 157 -2.15 -20.28 9.17
C THR A 157 -1.17 -19.20 8.72
N GLN A 158 -1.53 -17.93 8.93
CA GLN A 158 -0.70 -16.72 8.76
C GLN A 158 -0.57 -16.00 10.11
N GLU A 159 0.65 -15.76 10.58
CA GLU A 159 0.92 -15.25 11.94
C GLU A 159 0.31 -13.87 12.19
N ALA A 160 0.40 -12.95 11.23
CA ALA A 160 -0.13 -11.59 11.38
C ALA A 160 -1.63 -11.48 11.08
N GLY A 161 -2.31 -12.57 10.70
CA GLY A 161 -3.75 -12.59 10.43
C GLY A 161 -4.16 -11.61 9.32
N TRP A 162 -5.34 -10.99 9.44
CA TRP A 162 -5.79 -9.93 8.54
C TRP A 162 -5.18 -8.57 8.92
N GLY A 163 -4.77 -7.78 7.91
CA GLY A 163 -4.43 -6.37 8.11
C GLY A 163 -5.68 -5.55 8.46
N THR A 164 -5.56 -4.66 9.43
CA THR A 164 -6.68 -3.85 9.95
C THR A 164 -7.01 -2.64 9.09
N GLY A 165 -6.13 -2.24 8.17
CA GLY A 165 -6.26 -0.98 7.44
C GLY A 165 -5.82 0.24 8.27
N ASN A 166 -4.98 0.04 9.29
CA ASN A 166 -4.47 1.14 10.11
C ASN A 166 -3.28 1.81 9.39
N HIS A 167 -3.58 2.86 8.63
CA HIS A 167 -2.62 3.63 7.83
C HIS A 167 -2.65 5.10 8.22
N TYR A 168 -1.57 5.83 7.93
CA TYR A 168 -1.53 7.28 8.14
C TYR A 168 -2.16 8.02 6.95
N MET A 169 -3.32 8.63 7.18
CA MET A 169 -4.04 9.43 6.20
C MET A 169 -4.76 10.59 6.90
N LEU A 170 -4.78 11.76 6.26
CA LEU A 170 -5.46 12.95 6.76
C LEU A 170 -6.88 13.07 6.18
N GLU A 171 -7.62 14.09 6.63
CA GLU A 171 -8.82 14.55 5.90
C GLU A 171 -8.43 14.92 4.46
N ALA A 172 -9.36 14.67 3.53
CA ALA A 172 -9.25 15.08 2.14
C ALA A 172 -10.42 16.02 1.80
N ASP A 173 -10.20 16.94 0.87
CA ASP A 173 -11.23 17.88 0.42
C ASP A 173 -12.13 17.29 -0.69
N ALA A 174 -12.97 18.12 -1.30
CA ALA A 174 -13.93 17.69 -2.33
C ALA A 174 -13.31 17.38 -3.71
N ASN A 175 -12.07 17.81 -3.98
CA ASN A 175 -11.29 17.34 -5.13
C ASN A 175 -10.58 16.03 -4.79
N GLY A 176 -10.43 15.74 -3.50
CA GLY A 176 -9.67 14.63 -2.97
C GLY A 176 -8.31 15.03 -2.43
N ASP A 177 -7.92 16.31 -2.40
CA ASP A 177 -6.62 16.80 -1.94
C ASP A 177 -6.47 16.69 -0.42
N VAL A 178 -5.31 16.31 0.13
CA VAL A 178 -5.14 16.25 1.60
C VAL A 178 -5.19 17.62 2.28
N ILE A 179 -6.06 17.73 3.30
CA ILE A 179 -6.13 18.88 4.18
C ILE A 179 -5.09 18.75 5.29
N VAL A 180 -4.03 19.53 5.20
CA VAL A 180 -3.01 19.65 6.25
C VAL A 180 -3.38 20.80 7.19
N GLU A 181 -3.56 20.49 8.48
CA GLU A 181 -3.83 21.48 9.52
C GLU A 181 -2.55 21.90 10.28
N THR A 182 -2.62 23.07 10.92
CA THR A 182 -1.53 23.63 11.73
C THR A 182 -1.83 23.49 13.21
N GLY A 183 -0.86 23.00 13.98
CA GLY A 183 -0.88 23.03 15.44
C GLY A 183 -0.52 24.40 16.02
N ASP A 184 -0.23 24.45 17.32
CA ASP A 184 0.10 25.68 18.04
C ASP A 184 1.50 26.23 17.69
N ASN A 185 2.42 25.34 17.29
CA ASN A 185 3.82 25.66 16.99
C ASN A 185 4.07 25.72 15.47
N HIS A 186 3.39 26.66 14.80
CA HIS A 186 3.40 26.81 13.35
C HIS A 186 4.23 28.02 12.83
N ARG A 187 4.89 27.82 11.70
CA ARG A 187 5.50 28.86 10.85
C ARG A 187 5.58 28.32 9.41
N LYS A 188 5.22 29.16 8.43
CA LYS A 188 5.52 28.94 7.01
C LYS A 188 6.93 29.44 6.67
N VAL A 189 7.62 28.72 5.79
CA VAL A 189 8.91 29.09 5.20
C VAL A 189 8.76 29.06 3.69
N TYR A 190 8.52 30.23 3.11
CA TYR A 190 8.46 30.43 1.66
C TYR A 190 9.88 30.48 1.08
N VAL A 191 10.15 29.59 0.13
CA VAL A 191 11.40 29.47 -0.62
C VAL A 191 11.12 29.73 -2.10
N SER A 192 12.02 30.46 -2.75
CA SER A 192 11.89 30.88 -4.15
C SER A 192 13.19 30.60 -4.91
N GLY A 193 13.04 30.16 -6.17
CA GLY A 193 14.15 30.03 -7.13
C GLY A 193 14.34 31.27 -8.02
N SER A 194 13.53 32.32 -7.82
CA SER A 194 13.57 33.56 -8.59
C SER A 194 14.77 34.45 -8.22
N GLU A 195 15.21 35.31 -9.15
CA GLU A 195 16.20 36.36 -8.89
C GLU A 195 15.74 37.39 -7.83
N SER A 196 14.45 37.41 -7.47
CA SER A 196 13.89 38.24 -6.40
C SER A 196 13.93 37.59 -5.01
N ALA A 197 14.31 36.32 -4.90
CA ALA A 197 14.37 35.60 -3.62
C ALA A 197 15.41 36.23 -2.68
N LEU A 198 15.04 36.49 -1.44
CA LEU A 198 15.88 37.25 -0.50
C LEU A 198 17.11 36.44 -0.07
N THR A 199 18.30 36.91 -0.46
CA THR A 199 19.57 36.39 0.06
C THR A 199 19.93 37.05 1.40
N LYS A 200 20.93 36.51 2.10
CA LYS A 200 21.48 37.18 3.30
C LYS A 200 22.03 38.58 3.03
N ALA A 201 22.48 38.86 1.81
CA ALA A 201 22.98 40.18 1.42
C ALA A 201 21.84 41.20 1.31
N ASP A 202 20.71 40.79 0.75
CA ASP A 202 19.52 41.64 0.62
C ASP A 202 18.91 41.95 1.98
N ILE A 203 18.72 40.92 2.82
CA ILE A 203 18.24 41.07 4.21
C ILE A 203 19.20 41.97 5.02
N ALA A 204 20.51 41.75 4.93
CA ALA A 204 21.48 42.60 5.62
C ALA A 204 21.47 44.05 5.12
N ALA A 205 21.22 44.28 3.83
CA ALA A 205 21.10 45.61 3.25
C ALA A 205 19.81 46.33 3.69
N LEU A 206 18.68 45.61 3.77
CA LEU A 206 17.40 46.12 4.28
C LEU A 206 17.51 46.54 5.76
N GLU A 207 18.13 45.70 6.59
CA GLU A 207 18.27 45.92 8.03
C GLU A 207 19.45 46.83 8.42
N GLY A 208 20.34 47.17 7.48
CA GLY A 208 21.58 47.89 7.77
C GLY A 208 22.58 47.09 8.63
N LEU A 209 22.50 45.76 8.55
CA LEU A 209 23.34 44.80 9.27
C LEU A 209 24.52 44.32 8.40
N LYS A 210 25.24 43.30 8.88
CA LYS A 210 26.18 42.52 8.07
C LYS A 210 25.55 41.17 7.77
N GLU A 211 25.84 40.60 6.60
CA GLU A 211 25.42 39.24 6.22
C GLU A 211 25.69 38.21 7.33
N SER A 212 26.85 38.29 7.99
CA SER A 212 27.21 37.37 9.09
C SER A 212 26.42 37.55 10.39
N ALA A 213 25.54 38.56 10.49
CA ALA A 213 24.54 38.67 11.55
C ALA A 213 23.24 37.94 11.20
N ILE A 214 22.95 37.74 9.90
CA ILE A 214 21.79 37.00 9.40
C ILE A 214 22.10 35.51 9.55
N THR A 215 21.62 34.96 10.66
CA THR A 215 21.82 33.56 11.08
C THR A 215 20.45 32.91 11.28
N ALA A 216 20.36 31.58 11.25
CA ALA A 216 19.15 30.84 11.61
C ALA A 216 18.44 31.41 12.85
N LYS A 217 19.18 31.64 13.95
CA LYS A 217 18.63 32.25 15.18
C LYS A 217 18.08 33.66 14.99
N TRP A 218 18.68 34.45 14.11
CA TRP A 218 18.16 35.77 13.77
C TRP A 218 16.89 35.66 12.93
N LEU A 219 16.86 34.80 11.90
CA LEU A 219 15.68 34.56 11.05
C LEU A 219 14.48 33.99 11.83
N ILE A 220 14.73 33.13 12.83
CA ILE A 220 13.71 32.64 13.76
C ILE A 220 13.04 33.80 14.52
N ALA A 221 13.82 34.81 14.93
CA ALA A 221 13.33 35.97 15.67
C ALA A 221 12.69 37.08 14.79
N HIS A 222 12.77 36.97 13.47
CA HIS A 222 12.23 37.92 12.49
C HIS A 222 11.31 37.16 11.51
N PRO A 223 10.06 36.88 11.92
CA PRO A 223 9.13 36.01 11.19
C PRO A 223 8.71 36.56 9.82
N GLU A 224 8.90 37.85 9.57
CA GLU A 224 8.63 38.50 8.29
C GLU A 224 9.49 37.94 7.13
N TYR A 225 10.71 37.47 7.41
CA TYR A 225 11.59 36.89 6.39
C TYR A 225 11.24 35.41 6.16
N GLY A 226 10.87 35.07 4.94
CA GLY A 226 10.28 33.77 4.58
C GLY A 226 8.86 33.55 5.07
N GLY A 227 8.19 34.58 5.62
CA GLY A 227 6.83 34.49 6.17
C GLY A 227 5.70 34.74 5.17
N SER A 228 6.00 35.23 3.98
CA SER A 228 5.08 35.38 2.84
C SER A 228 5.82 35.24 1.51
N GLU A 229 5.06 35.14 0.43
CA GLU A 229 5.56 35.04 -0.96
C GLU A 229 6.46 36.22 -1.33
N GLU A 230 6.08 37.46 -0.97
CA GLU A 230 6.87 38.67 -1.26
C GLU A 230 8.16 38.77 -0.45
N MET A 231 8.29 37.95 0.59
CA MET A 231 9.45 37.85 1.47
C MET A 231 10.12 36.47 1.36
N ALA A 232 9.84 35.72 0.29
CA ALA A 232 10.40 34.40 0.05
C ALA A 232 11.94 34.43 0.05
N LEU A 233 12.53 33.39 0.63
CA LEU A 233 13.97 33.26 0.83
C LEU A 233 14.62 32.54 -0.35
N ALA A 234 15.85 32.94 -0.68
CA ALA A 234 16.71 32.11 -1.53
C ALA A 234 16.98 30.75 -0.84
N SER A 235 17.15 29.69 -1.62
CA SER A 235 17.14 28.29 -1.15
C SER A 235 18.08 28.01 0.03
N ASP A 236 19.30 28.56 0.02
CA ASP A 236 20.27 28.39 1.10
C ASP A 236 19.82 29.06 2.42
N VAL A 237 19.21 30.25 2.31
CA VAL A 237 18.68 31.01 3.46
C VAL A 237 17.39 30.38 4.00
N GLY A 238 16.51 29.93 3.11
CA GLY A 238 15.28 29.21 3.44
C GLY A 238 15.56 27.91 4.18
N MET A 239 16.50 27.10 3.67
CA MET A 239 16.92 25.87 4.35
C MET A 239 17.63 26.16 5.67
N GLU A 240 18.47 27.20 5.79
CA GLU A 240 19.08 27.57 7.08
C GLU A 240 18.03 27.93 8.14
N LEU A 241 16.96 28.66 7.78
CA LEU A 241 15.83 28.90 8.66
C LEU A 241 15.11 27.59 9.01
N TRP A 242 14.78 26.76 8.01
CA TRP A 242 14.08 25.49 8.19
C TRP A 242 14.80 24.54 9.17
N TYR A 243 16.11 24.34 9.04
CA TYR A 243 16.89 23.54 10.00
C TYR A 243 16.94 24.17 11.40
N GLY A 244 16.97 25.50 11.47
CA GLY A 244 16.90 26.22 12.73
C GLY A 244 15.59 25.99 13.48
N LEU A 245 14.49 25.88 12.73
CA LEU A 245 13.16 25.61 13.27
C LEU A 245 12.93 24.12 13.62
N THR A 246 13.33 23.20 12.73
CA THR A 246 12.92 21.77 12.82
C THR A 246 14.00 20.81 13.35
N GLY A 247 15.27 21.23 13.41
CA GLY A 247 16.39 20.31 13.68
C GLY A 247 17.21 20.61 14.94
N ALA A 248 17.57 21.88 15.15
CA ALA A 248 18.67 22.24 16.05
C ALA A 248 18.34 23.39 17.02
N TRP A 249 17.45 23.10 17.97
CA TRP A 249 17.11 23.84 19.19
C TRP A 249 16.03 24.94 19.07
N PRO A 250 14.89 24.80 19.78
CA PRO A 250 14.47 23.63 20.56
C PRO A 250 14.16 22.42 19.66
N ARG A 251 14.30 21.20 20.19
CA ARG A 251 13.77 19.98 19.54
C ARG A 251 12.35 19.74 20.04
N GLU A 252 11.52 20.76 19.87
CA GLU A 252 10.08 20.66 20.12
C GLU A 252 9.42 20.17 18.83
N ALA A 253 8.26 19.52 18.97
CA ALA A 253 7.47 19.15 17.80
C ALA A 253 6.86 20.43 17.19
N THR A 254 6.74 20.47 15.87
CA THR A 254 6.36 21.68 15.11
C THR A 254 5.51 21.29 13.90
N SER A 255 4.38 21.93 13.69
CA SER A 255 3.60 21.82 12.44
C SER A 255 4.07 22.81 11.37
N HIS A 256 5.37 23.04 11.27
CA HIS A 256 5.94 24.02 10.34
C HIS A 256 5.83 23.55 8.87
N TRP A 257 5.62 24.50 7.96
CA TRP A 257 5.47 24.22 6.53
C TRP A 257 6.64 24.83 5.74
N LEU A 258 7.21 24.06 4.83
CA LEU A 258 8.26 24.45 3.89
C LEU A 258 7.66 24.49 2.48
N LEU A 259 7.54 25.67 1.89
CA LEU A 259 6.85 25.90 0.63
C LEU A 259 7.86 26.33 -0.44
N PHE A 260 7.91 25.60 -1.56
CA PHE A 260 8.79 25.89 -2.70
C PHE A 260 8.02 26.51 -3.86
N GLU A 261 8.51 27.61 -4.44
CA GLU A 261 7.86 28.25 -5.59
C GLU A 261 7.84 27.29 -6.80
N ARG A 262 6.66 27.09 -7.40
CA ARG A 262 6.43 26.34 -8.64
C ARG A 262 7.27 26.91 -9.80
N GLY A 263 7.53 26.08 -10.81
CA GLY A 263 8.35 26.43 -11.97
C GLY A 263 9.87 26.46 -11.73
N HIS A 264 10.35 26.02 -10.56
CA HIS A 264 11.76 26.07 -10.18
C HIS A 264 12.35 24.70 -9.77
N THR A 265 13.65 24.53 -10.03
CA THR A 265 14.46 23.39 -9.56
C THR A 265 15.37 23.83 -8.42
N TYR A 266 15.42 23.02 -7.36
CA TYR A 266 16.12 23.30 -6.12
C TYR A 266 17.20 22.25 -5.86
N GLU A 267 18.46 22.62 -6.15
CA GLU A 267 19.65 21.81 -5.88
C GLU A 267 20.22 22.09 -4.48
N ASP A 268 21.09 21.19 -3.98
CA ASP A 268 21.87 21.35 -2.75
C ASP A 268 21.10 21.71 -1.45
N LEU A 269 19.79 21.39 -1.36
CA LEU A 269 18.94 21.58 -0.17
C LEU A 269 19.45 20.80 1.07
N GLY A 270 20.26 19.77 0.83
CA GLY A 270 20.69 18.82 1.85
C GLY A 270 19.53 17.93 2.32
N ARG A 271 19.52 17.60 3.62
CA ARG A 271 18.50 16.76 4.25
C ARG A 271 17.27 17.56 4.67
N ILE A 272 16.28 17.62 3.78
CA ILE A 272 15.01 18.35 4.00
C ILE A 272 14.33 17.97 5.33
N ILE A 273 14.25 16.69 5.68
CA ILE A 273 13.67 16.26 6.98
C ILE A 273 14.78 16.10 8.02
N ALA A 274 14.93 17.06 8.93
CA ALA A 274 15.97 17.05 9.95
C ALA A 274 15.94 15.78 10.85
N ARG A 275 17.06 15.47 11.49
CA ARG A 275 17.20 14.31 12.39
C ARG A 275 16.33 14.49 13.63
N GLY A 276 15.40 13.57 13.87
CA GLY A 276 14.49 13.66 15.00
C GLY A 276 13.38 14.72 14.82
N ALA A 277 13.17 15.22 13.61
CA ALA A 277 12.11 16.17 13.30
C ALA A 277 10.74 15.50 13.48
N ALA A 278 9.80 16.21 14.12
CA ALA A 278 8.48 15.70 14.42
C ALA A 278 7.41 16.79 14.19
N GLY A 279 6.33 16.42 13.49
CA GLY A 279 5.05 17.14 13.58
C GLY A 279 4.47 17.09 15.00
N GLU A 280 3.67 18.09 15.37
CA GLU A 280 3.09 18.25 16.71
C GLU A 280 2.22 17.05 17.13
N SER A 281 1.43 16.55 16.19
CA SER A 281 0.76 15.26 16.27
C SER A 281 0.52 14.73 14.84
N GLU A 282 -0.14 13.59 14.76
CA GLU A 282 -0.57 12.92 13.55
C GLU A 282 -1.41 13.86 12.66
N LEU A 283 -2.29 14.65 13.26
CA LEU A 283 -3.12 15.67 12.57
C LEU A 283 -2.39 16.99 12.25
N HIS A 284 -1.26 17.26 12.91
CA HIS A 284 -0.52 18.53 12.79
C HIS A 284 0.94 18.30 12.33
N PRO A 285 1.15 17.77 11.11
CA PRO A 285 2.45 17.33 10.65
C PRO A 285 3.38 18.49 10.25
N LEU A 286 4.65 18.16 10.06
CA LEU A 286 5.54 18.94 9.19
C LEU A 286 5.08 18.80 7.74
N HIS A 287 4.96 19.90 7.00
CA HIS A 287 4.51 19.87 5.60
C HIS A 287 5.62 20.37 4.68
N VAL A 288 5.91 19.62 3.61
CA VAL A 288 6.76 20.06 2.49
C VAL A 288 5.86 20.14 1.25
N THR A 289 5.76 21.32 0.65
CA THR A 289 4.76 21.61 -0.39
C THR A 289 5.21 22.72 -1.35
N SER A 290 4.34 23.14 -2.26
CA SER A 290 4.60 24.22 -3.22
C SER A 290 3.90 25.55 -2.85
N TRP A 291 4.16 26.58 -3.65
CA TRP A 291 3.32 27.77 -3.79
C TRP A 291 3.54 28.42 -5.16
N GLY A 292 2.65 29.33 -5.58
CA GLY A 292 2.80 30.05 -6.85
C GLY A 292 2.23 29.29 -8.05
N GLU A 293 2.80 29.52 -9.24
CA GLU A 293 2.23 29.11 -10.53
C GLU A 293 3.29 28.41 -11.40
N GLY A 294 2.89 27.45 -12.24
CA GLY A 294 3.78 26.71 -13.17
C GLY A 294 3.85 25.22 -12.89
N GLU A 295 4.94 24.56 -13.31
CA GLU A 295 5.20 23.13 -13.05
C GLU A 295 5.48 22.86 -11.55
N ARG A 296 5.23 21.65 -11.04
CA ARG A 296 5.58 21.28 -9.65
C ARG A 296 7.08 21.52 -9.35
N PRO A 297 7.44 22.04 -8.16
CA PRO A 297 8.83 22.34 -7.81
C PRO A 297 9.68 21.07 -7.73
N VAL A 298 10.88 21.11 -8.32
CA VAL A 298 11.77 19.95 -8.40
C VAL A 298 12.81 19.98 -7.28
N LEU A 299 12.66 19.11 -6.29
CA LEU A 299 13.57 18.99 -5.15
C LEU A 299 14.70 18.00 -5.50
N ALA A 300 15.76 18.52 -6.12
CA ALA A 300 16.91 17.75 -6.61
C ALA A 300 17.88 17.32 -5.48
N SER A 301 17.35 16.96 -4.31
CA SER A 301 18.09 16.42 -3.16
C SER A 301 17.34 15.21 -2.61
N LYS A 302 18.07 14.12 -2.30
CA LYS A 302 17.45 12.88 -1.83
C LYS A 302 16.74 13.09 -0.49
N ILE A 303 15.50 12.62 -0.37
CA ILE A 303 14.79 12.63 0.91
C ILE A 303 15.43 11.57 1.82
N GLU A 304 16.09 12.00 2.89
CA GLU A 304 16.82 11.10 3.79
C GLU A 304 16.28 11.12 5.22
N VAL A 305 15.72 10.00 5.70
CA VAL A 305 15.29 9.81 7.09
C VAL A 305 16.04 8.63 7.70
N PHE A 306 17.02 8.92 8.55
CA PHE A 306 17.88 7.91 9.18
C PHE A 306 18.59 8.48 10.43
N GLN A 307 19.24 7.61 11.22
CA GLN A 307 19.99 7.87 12.47
C GLN A 307 19.15 8.25 13.70
N GLU A 308 18.15 9.13 13.55
CA GLU A 308 17.15 9.43 14.58
C GLU A 308 15.77 9.33 13.91
N PRO A 309 14.75 8.71 14.55
CA PRO A 309 13.40 8.61 14.01
C PRO A 309 12.81 10.00 13.81
N SER A 310 12.36 10.31 12.61
CA SER A 310 11.52 11.48 12.34
C SER A 310 10.06 11.02 12.18
N LYS A 311 9.08 11.90 12.40
CA LYS A 311 7.66 11.51 12.32
C LYS A 311 6.66 12.61 12.02
N ASN A 312 5.44 12.21 11.66
CA ASN A 312 4.32 13.10 11.35
C ASN A 312 4.74 14.12 10.27
N VAL A 313 4.99 13.62 9.07
CA VAL A 313 5.51 14.38 7.93
C VAL A 313 4.65 14.13 6.69
N VAL A 314 4.25 15.22 6.05
CA VAL A 314 3.50 15.23 4.79
C VAL A 314 4.35 15.88 3.70
N PHE A 315 4.35 15.27 2.52
CA PHE A 315 4.79 15.86 1.27
C PHE A 315 3.59 15.94 0.33
N THR A 316 3.37 17.12 -0.26
CA THR A 316 2.42 17.28 -1.37
C THR A 316 3.02 18.11 -2.49
N ASP A 317 2.59 17.90 -3.73
CA ASP A 317 2.87 18.77 -4.87
C ASP A 317 4.37 19.09 -5.04
N VAL A 318 5.19 18.04 -5.13
CA VAL A 318 6.65 18.15 -5.30
C VAL A 318 7.20 17.02 -6.17
N ALA A 319 8.22 17.31 -6.98
CA ALA A 319 8.99 16.30 -7.69
C ALA A 319 10.28 15.94 -6.94
N LEU A 320 10.54 14.63 -6.79
CA LEU A 320 11.60 14.02 -5.99
C LEU A 320 12.55 13.16 -6.87
N PRO A 321 13.27 13.74 -7.85
CA PRO A 321 14.08 12.97 -8.82
C PRO A 321 15.32 12.31 -8.21
N SER A 322 15.77 12.76 -7.03
CA SER A 322 16.82 12.06 -6.28
C SER A 322 16.28 10.89 -5.43
N GLY A 323 14.96 10.69 -5.39
CA GLY A 323 14.29 9.60 -4.70
C GLY A 323 14.27 9.73 -3.17
N ILE A 324 13.91 8.63 -2.51
CA ILE A 324 13.60 8.57 -1.08
C ILE A 324 14.42 7.46 -0.40
N ARG A 325 14.97 7.74 0.79
CA ARG A 325 15.58 6.76 1.70
C ARG A 325 15.14 7.00 3.14
N MET A 326 14.17 6.21 3.62
CA MET A 326 13.69 6.21 4.99
C MET A 326 14.06 4.89 5.67
N LEU A 327 14.75 4.94 6.82
CA LEU A 327 15.33 3.77 7.48
C LEU A 327 14.91 3.61 8.95
N ILE A 328 14.18 4.58 9.50
CA ILE A 328 13.57 4.58 10.84
C ILE A 328 12.64 5.82 10.99
N GLY A 329 11.40 5.62 11.42
CA GLY A 329 10.40 6.70 11.60
C GLY A 329 8.95 6.19 11.53
N GLU A 330 8.00 7.08 11.75
CA GLU A 330 6.55 6.77 11.73
C GLU A 330 5.73 7.89 11.09
N ASN A 331 4.59 7.58 10.49
CA ASN A 331 3.62 8.53 9.92
C ASN A 331 4.23 9.46 8.85
N PHE A 332 4.46 8.90 7.66
CA PHE A 332 4.86 9.64 6.46
C PHE A 332 3.79 9.51 5.37
N LEU A 333 3.32 10.63 4.84
CA LEU A 333 2.35 10.69 3.76
C LEU A 333 2.92 11.48 2.59
N PHE A 334 2.77 10.90 1.41
CA PHE A 334 3.11 11.45 0.11
C PHE A 334 1.83 11.45 -0.72
N ASP A 335 1.35 12.62 -1.10
CA ASP A 335 0.08 12.80 -1.81
C ASP A 335 0.30 13.80 -2.94
N ASP A 336 -0.08 13.46 -4.18
CA ASP A 336 0.35 14.20 -5.38
C ASP A 336 1.87 14.49 -5.41
N VAL A 337 2.71 13.45 -5.46
CA VAL A 337 4.15 13.62 -5.66
C VAL A 337 4.67 12.82 -6.84
N LEU A 338 5.71 13.35 -7.51
CA LEU A 338 6.42 12.66 -8.58
C LEU A 338 7.77 12.10 -8.07
N VAL A 339 7.91 10.77 -8.02
CA VAL A 339 9.14 10.08 -7.61
C VAL A 339 9.79 9.37 -8.80
N THR A 340 10.90 9.91 -9.30
CA THR A 340 11.70 9.30 -10.39
C THR A 340 13.08 8.80 -9.96
N GLY A 341 13.48 9.00 -8.70
CA GLY A 341 14.76 8.50 -8.15
C GLY A 341 14.64 7.23 -7.29
N GLY A 342 13.49 6.55 -7.34
CA GLY A 342 13.16 5.36 -6.56
C GLY A 342 13.05 5.58 -5.04
N GLY A 343 12.48 4.59 -4.35
CA GLY A 343 12.22 4.60 -2.91
C GLY A 343 12.85 3.42 -2.16
N ASN A 344 13.36 3.67 -0.95
CA ASN A 344 13.88 2.65 -0.05
C ASN A 344 13.41 2.93 1.39
N VAL A 345 12.48 2.10 1.88
CA VAL A 345 11.67 2.35 3.10
C VAL A 345 11.80 1.16 4.07
N GLN A 346 12.56 1.32 5.15
CA GLN A 346 12.85 0.23 6.09
C GLN A 346 12.64 0.61 7.54
N ASN A 347 12.15 -0.33 8.36
CA ASN A 347 11.91 -0.11 9.80
C ASN A 347 10.99 1.11 10.06
N MET A 348 10.00 1.30 9.19
CA MET A 348 9.02 2.40 9.28
C MET A 348 7.68 1.89 9.82
N GLN A 349 6.85 2.79 10.31
CA GLN A 349 5.42 2.55 10.53
C GLN A 349 4.62 3.60 9.77
N ASN A 350 3.49 3.20 9.19
CA ASN A 350 2.52 4.08 8.54
C ASN A 350 3.14 4.95 7.43
N VAL A 351 3.33 4.36 6.25
CA VAL A 351 3.87 5.05 5.06
C VAL A 351 2.85 4.98 3.93
N THR A 352 2.40 6.15 3.50
CA THR A 352 1.35 6.33 2.49
C THR A 352 1.93 6.98 1.24
N PHE A 353 1.66 6.39 0.08
CA PHE A 353 1.67 7.09 -1.21
C PHE A 353 0.25 7.02 -1.77
N ARG A 354 -0.34 8.18 -2.04
CA ARG A 354 -1.67 8.30 -2.64
C ARG A 354 -1.64 9.31 -3.80
N ASN A 355 -2.43 9.06 -4.84
CA ASN A 355 -2.55 9.92 -6.03
C ASN A 355 -1.18 10.39 -6.55
N SER A 356 -0.17 9.51 -6.52
CA SER A 356 1.23 9.88 -6.77
C SER A 356 1.82 9.08 -7.92
N GLU A 357 2.85 9.65 -8.54
CA GLU A 357 3.60 9.02 -9.64
C GLU A 357 4.89 8.40 -9.10
N ILE A 358 5.09 7.10 -9.33
CA ILE A 358 6.36 6.41 -9.04
C ILE A 358 6.84 5.79 -10.35
N ARG A 359 7.67 6.53 -11.11
CA ARG A 359 7.96 6.16 -12.49
C ARG A 359 9.36 6.47 -12.98
N ASP A 360 9.74 5.78 -14.06
CA ASP A 360 11.00 5.97 -14.79
C ASP A 360 12.27 5.80 -13.94
N ALA A 361 12.15 5.22 -12.73
CA ALA A 361 13.26 5.09 -11.78
C ALA A 361 14.35 4.17 -12.32
N SER A 362 15.48 4.78 -12.72
CA SER A 362 16.54 4.11 -13.46
C SER A 362 17.90 4.79 -13.24
N LYS A 363 18.97 4.14 -13.70
CA LYS A 363 20.34 4.65 -13.66
C LYS A 363 20.81 5.11 -15.04
N ASP A 364 21.48 6.26 -15.07
CA ASP A 364 22.12 6.78 -16.28
C ASP A 364 23.29 5.90 -16.78
N ALA A 365 23.95 5.17 -15.87
CA ALA A 365 25.16 4.40 -16.16
C ALA A 365 25.38 3.24 -15.18
N PRO A 366 26.08 2.16 -15.60
CA PRO A 366 26.44 1.05 -14.72
C PRO A 366 27.55 1.40 -13.73
N THR A 367 27.47 0.86 -12.52
CA THR A 367 28.35 1.16 -11.38
C THR A 367 29.83 0.89 -11.70
N ASN A 368 30.14 -0.15 -12.50
CA ASN A 368 31.50 -0.58 -12.81
C ASN A 368 31.83 -0.54 -14.33
N GLY A 369 31.07 0.22 -15.12
CA GLY A 369 31.29 0.33 -16.57
C GLY A 369 30.77 -0.84 -17.41
N GLU A 370 30.10 -1.82 -16.79
CA GLU A 370 29.30 -2.88 -17.42
C GLU A 370 28.05 -3.12 -16.56
N TRP A 371 26.89 -3.28 -17.20
CA TRP A 371 25.61 -3.51 -16.51
C TRP A 371 25.60 -4.88 -15.82
N HIS A 372 25.43 -4.89 -14.50
CA HIS A 372 25.33 -6.11 -13.70
C HIS A 372 23.97 -6.19 -12.97
N PRO A 373 23.05 -7.09 -13.38
CA PRO A 373 21.66 -7.18 -12.90
C PRO A 373 21.45 -6.89 -11.40
N HIS A 374 22.15 -7.61 -10.51
CA HIS A 374 21.96 -7.42 -9.08
C HIS A 374 22.54 -6.12 -8.51
N VAL A 375 23.69 -5.65 -9.02
CA VAL A 375 24.43 -4.50 -8.46
C VAL A 375 23.84 -3.19 -8.98
N ASP A 376 23.48 -3.18 -10.26
CA ASP A 376 22.93 -2.02 -10.94
C ASP A 376 21.40 -1.93 -10.83
N ARG A 377 20.74 -2.86 -10.13
CA ARG A 377 19.29 -2.80 -9.86
C ARG A 377 18.85 -1.42 -9.39
N ASP A 378 17.67 -1.03 -9.86
CA ASP A 378 16.91 0.14 -9.41
C ASP A 378 15.41 -0.16 -9.53
N GLY A 379 14.55 0.70 -9.00
CA GLY A 379 13.10 0.46 -9.03
C GLY A 379 12.28 1.49 -8.29
N GLY A 380 10.96 1.39 -8.42
CA GLY A 380 10.01 2.39 -7.92
C GLY A 380 10.02 2.48 -6.39
N LEU A 381 9.68 1.40 -5.69
CA LEU A 381 9.71 1.35 -4.23
C LEU A 381 10.17 0.00 -3.69
N PHE A 382 11.19 -0.01 -2.84
CA PHE A 382 11.56 -1.14 -1.98
C PHE A 382 11.17 -0.86 -0.53
N ALA A 383 10.53 -1.82 0.14
CA ALA A 383 10.29 -1.77 1.58
C ALA A 383 10.59 -3.09 2.33
N SER A 384 11.01 -2.99 3.59
CA SER A 384 11.17 -4.15 4.50
C SER A 384 11.07 -3.77 5.98
N LYS A 385 10.55 -4.65 6.82
CA LYS A 385 10.29 -4.40 8.26
C LYS A 385 9.41 -3.18 8.50
N THR A 386 8.39 -3.02 7.68
CA THR A 386 7.51 -1.85 7.68
C THR A 386 6.05 -2.29 7.79
N SER A 387 5.27 -1.62 8.63
CA SER A 387 3.84 -1.92 8.84
C SER A 387 2.98 -0.70 8.50
N GLY A 388 1.72 -0.90 8.11
CA GLY A 388 0.81 0.19 7.73
C GLY A 388 1.24 0.84 6.41
N ILE A 389 1.34 0.06 5.33
CA ILE A 389 1.71 0.60 4.02
C ILE A 389 0.44 0.82 3.20
N LEU A 390 0.14 2.08 2.87
CA LEU A 390 -0.90 2.44 1.92
C LEU A 390 -0.27 2.83 0.58
N LEU A 391 -0.69 2.14 -0.47
CA LEU A 391 -0.42 2.48 -1.86
C LEU A 391 -1.78 2.54 -2.55
N GLU A 392 -2.31 3.74 -2.72
CA GLU A 392 -3.65 3.99 -3.30
C GLU A 392 -3.59 4.92 -4.52
N GLY A 393 -4.30 4.60 -5.60
CA GLY A 393 -4.51 5.53 -6.71
C GLY A 393 -3.24 5.91 -7.50
N ASN A 394 -2.11 5.22 -7.28
CA ASN A 394 -0.82 5.66 -7.82
C ASN A 394 -0.62 5.23 -9.29
N PHE A 395 0.07 6.07 -10.04
CA PHE A 395 0.62 5.74 -11.35
C PHE A 395 2.05 5.22 -11.20
N ILE A 396 2.23 3.90 -11.28
CA ILE A 396 3.50 3.21 -11.03
C ILE A 396 4.01 2.63 -12.34
N HIS A 397 4.99 3.27 -12.98
CA HIS A 397 5.27 3.05 -14.40
C HIS A 397 6.75 2.90 -14.73
N HIS A 398 7.10 1.90 -15.57
CA HIS A 398 8.38 1.85 -16.28
C HIS A 398 9.64 1.89 -15.38
N ASN A 399 9.54 1.35 -14.15
CA ASN A 399 10.67 1.41 -13.21
C ASN A 399 11.69 0.28 -13.41
N GLY A 400 12.95 0.63 -13.19
CA GLY A 400 14.07 -0.28 -13.02
C GLY A 400 14.78 -0.72 -14.31
N TRP A 401 14.47 -0.07 -15.42
CA TRP A 401 15.05 -0.26 -16.75
C TRP A 401 14.78 0.97 -17.63
N THR A 402 15.34 0.99 -18.83
CA THR A 402 15.03 2.00 -19.86
C THR A 402 15.05 1.39 -21.25
N GLU A 403 14.29 1.98 -22.17
CA GLU A 403 14.28 1.62 -23.59
C GLU A 403 15.65 1.64 -24.29
N GLY A 404 15.78 0.83 -25.33
CA GLY A 404 16.94 0.86 -26.25
C GLY A 404 18.20 0.14 -25.76
N TYR A 405 18.13 -0.69 -24.71
CA TYR A 405 19.24 -1.57 -24.34
C TYR A 405 19.66 -2.50 -25.49
N ASP A 406 20.92 -2.41 -25.93
CA ASP A 406 21.47 -3.15 -27.07
C ASP A 406 22.50 -4.23 -26.69
N GLY A 407 22.68 -4.48 -25.39
CA GLY A 407 23.74 -5.34 -24.86
C GLY A 407 25.04 -4.60 -24.48
N THR A 408 25.09 -3.27 -24.59
CA THR A 408 26.28 -2.47 -24.23
C THR A 408 26.08 -1.61 -22.98
N ALA A 409 27.20 -1.31 -22.31
CA ALA A 409 27.25 -0.38 -21.16
C ALA A 409 26.96 1.09 -21.50
N SER A 410 26.91 1.42 -22.79
CA SER A 410 26.58 2.76 -23.30
C SER A 410 25.10 2.93 -23.68
N ALA A 411 24.35 1.83 -23.72
CA ALA A 411 22.89 1.86 -23.80
C ALA A 411 22.28 1.96 -22.39
N GLY A 412 21.00 2.27 -22.34
CA GLY A 412 20.26 2.44 -21.08
C GLY A 412 20.17 1.16 -20.24
N GLN A 413 19.68 1.31 -19.00
CA GLN A 413 19.62 0.24 -18.01
C GLN A 413 18.79 -0.96 -18.51
N PRO A 414 19.35 -2.19 -18.54
CA PRO A 414 18.58 -3.37 -18.88
C PRO A 414 17.58 -3.75 -17.76
N PRO A 415 16.41 -4.32 -18.11
CA PRO A 415 15.52 -4.91 -17.12
C PRO A 415 16.16 -6.14 -16.46
N SER A 416 15.80 -6.43 -15.22
CA SER A 416 16.31 -7.59 -14.49
C SER A 416 15.36 -8.08 -13.40
N MET A 417 15.51 -9.32 -12.95
CA MET A 417 14.72 -9.91 -11.85
C MET A 417 14.89 -9.24 -10.48
N TYR A 418 15.80 -8.27 -10.35
CA TYR A 418 16.05 -7.51 -9.12
C TYR A 418 15.49 -6.08 -9.17
N SER A 419 14.95 -5.68 -10.32
CA SER A 419 14.38 -4.37 -10.62
C SER A 419 12.86 -4.49 -10.73
N HIS A 420 12.10 -3.62 -10.05
CA HIS A 420 10.64 -3.76 -9.92
C HIS A 420 9.95 -2.39 -9.87
N ASN A 421 8.66 -2.37 -10.17
CA ASN A 421 7.80 -1.25 -9.79
C ASN A 421 7.70 -1.18 -8.26
N ILE A 422 7.07 -2.17 -7.63
CA ILE A 422 6.99 -2.29 -6.16
C ILE A 422 7.64 -3.60 -5.67
N TYR A 423 8.42 -3.51 -4.59
CA TYR A 423 8.98 -4.65 -3.87
C TYR A 423 8.81 -4.46 -2.36
N LEU A 424 7.88 -5.20 -1.76
CA LEU A 424 7.70 -5.31 -0.32
C LEU A 424 8.24 -6.67 0.15
N GLN A 425 9.13 -6.66 1.14
CA GLN A 425 9.73 -7.89 1.67
C GLN A 425 8.74 -8.75 2.47
N ASN A 426 9.18 -9.96 2.81
CA ASN A 426 8.40 -10.95 3.57
C ASN A 426 7.99 -10.48 4.97
N ASN A 427 8.62 -9.43 5.49
CA ASN A 427 8.37 -8.82 6.80
C ASN A 427 7.72 -7.43 6.70
N THR A 428 6.87 -7.21 5.70
CA THR A 428 5.91 -6.09 5.69
C THR A 428 4.52 -6.56 6.09
N THR A 429 3.78 -5.77 6.86
CA THR A 429 2.44 -6.14 7.40
C THR A 429 1.46 -4.98 7.31
N ASP A 430 0.16 -5.28 7.41
CA ASP A 430 -0.96 -4.36 7.19
C ASP A 430 -0.73 -3.49 5.94
N VAL A 431 -0.58 -4.15 4.79
CA VAL A 431 -0.39 -3.52 3.49
C VAL A 431 -1.75 -3.39 2.82
N THR A 432 -2.05 -2.22 2.26
CA THR A 432 -3.18 -1.96 1.36
C THR A 432 -2.65 -1.42 0.04
N PHE A 433 -2.83 -2.18 -1.04
CA PHE A 433 -2.44 -1.85 -2.40
C PHE A 433 -3.71 -1.78 -3.25
N ARG A 434 -4.33 -0.61 -3.39
CA ARG A 434 -5.63 -0.46 -4.08
C ARG A 434 -5.63 0.59 -5.17
N ASP A 435 -6.43 0.36 -6.21
CA ASP A 435 -6.71 1.34 -7.27
C ASP A 435 -5.47 1.87 -8.03
N ASN A 436 -4.34 1.17 -7.98
CA ASN A 436 -3.10 1.59 -8.65
C ASN A 436 -3.04 1.08 -10.11
N ILE A 437 -2.41 1.87 -10.97
CA ILE A 437 -1.96 1.43 -12.30
C ILE A 437 -0.48 1.05 -12.18
N SER A 438 -0.16 -0.24 -12.25
CA SER A 438 1.23 -0.71 -12.24
C SER A 438 1.61 -1.28 -13.60
N SER A 439 2.41 -0.54 -14.37
CA SER A 439 2.74 -0.92 -15.75
C SER A 439 4.21 -0.92 -16.11
N GLN A 440 4.54 -1.70 -17.14
CA GLN A 440 5.85 -1.73 -17.81
C GLN A 440 7.07 -1.92 -16.89
N ALA A 441 6.91 -2.61 -15.76
CA ALA A 441 8.01 -2.89 -14.83
C ALA A 441 9.14 -3.71 -15.47
N ALA A 442 10.37 -3.50 -14.99
CA ALA A 442 11.53 -4.32 -15.39
C ALA A 442 11.34 -5.83 -15.12
N SER A 443 10.70 -6.19 -14.01
CA SER A 443 10.33 -7.57 -13.68
C SER A 443 8.91 -7.67 -13.12
N PHE A 444 8.71 -7.33 -11.84
CA PHE A 444 7.39 -7.40 -11.20
C PHE A 444 6.71 -6.03 -11.16
N GLY A 445 5.40 -6.01 -11.45
CA GLY A 445 4.52 -4.90 -11.09
C GLY A 445 4.48 -4.69 -9.58
N ALA A 446 4.19 -5.75 -8.82
CA ALA A 446 4.38 -5.75 -7.36
C ALA A 446 4.90 -7.09 -6.82
N GLN A 447 5.86 -7.06 -5.89
CA GLN A 447 6.06 -8.15 -4.93
C GLN A 447 5.45 -7.74 -3.59
N LEU A 448 4.38 -8.40 -3.18
CA LEU A 448 3.68 -8.17 -1.91
C LEU A 448 3.99 -9.33 -0.97
N ARG A 449 5.28 -9.57 -0.70
CA ARG A 449 5.75 -10.85 -0.12
C ARG A 449 5.20 -11.10 1.28
N GLY A 450 4.91 -10.07 2.05
CA GLY A 450 4.27 -10.17 3.37
C GLY A 450 2.77 -10.51 3.35
N GLY A 451 2.11 -10.53 2.18
CA GLY A 451 0.64 -10.55 2.09
C GLY A 451 0.04 -9.14 2.21
N ALA A 452 -1.18 -8.95 1.71
CA ALA A 452 -1.80 -7.61 1.60
C ALA A 452 -3.32 -7.67 1.39
N TYR A 453 -3.99 -6.53 1.64
CA TYR A 453 -5.26 -6.18 1.01
C TYR A 453 -4.97 -5.59 -0.37
N VAL A 454 -5.55 -6.15 -1.44
CA VAL A 454 -5.23 -5.82 -2.84
C VAL A 454 -6.50 -5.74 -3.68
N GLU A 455 -6.94 -4.53 -4.03
CA GLU A 455 -8.23 -4.33 -4.71
C GLU A 455 -8.15 -3.37 -5.91
N GLY A 456 -8.83 -3.67 -7.01
CA GLY A 456 -9.09 -2.68 -8.07
C GLY A 456 -7.86 -2.22 -8.89
N ASN A 457 -6.73 -2.93 -8.82
CA ASN A 457 -5.50 -2.53 -9.49
C ASN A 457 -5.45 -3.01 -10.95
N ALA A 458 -4.75 -2.24 -11.80
CA ALA A 458 -4.46 -2.62 -13.18
C ALA A 458 -2.96 -2.91 -13.38
N PHE A 459 -2.62 -4.19 -13.55
CA PHE A 459 -1.26 -4.65 -13.87
C PHE A 459 -1.10 -4.83 -15.39
N ILE A 460 -0.40 -3.90 -16.04
CA ILE A 460 -0.35 -3.81 -17.51
C ILE A 460 1.08 -3.97 -18.03
N ASP A 461 1.33 -4.93 -18.92
CA ASP A 461 2.62 -5.09 -19.60
C ASP A 461 3.83 -5.24 -18.66
N ASN A 462 3.66 -6.07 -17.62
CA ASN A 462 4.75 -6.47 -16.73
C ASN A 462 5.30 -7.86 -17.13
N ASN A 463 6.57 -8.13 -16.84
CA ASN A 463 7.16 -9.45 -17.05
C ASN A 463 6.64 -10.49 -16.03
N ALA A 464 6.32 -10.02 -14.84
CA ALA A 464 5.47 -10.67 -13.86
C ALA A 464 4.48 -9.62 -13.31
N ALA A 465 3.20 -9.94 -13.20
CA ALA A 465 2.24 -8.98 -12.67
C ALA A 465 2.42 -8.80 -11.16
N VAL A 466 2.19 -9.86 -10.38
CA VAL A 466 2.19 -9.78 -8.91
C VAL A 466 2.57 -11.11 -8.24
N THR A 467 3.27 -11.04 -7.10
CA THR A 467 3.48 -12.18 -6.19
C THR A 467 3.07 -11.86 -4.75
N MET A 468 2.46 -12.82 -4.05
CA MET A 468 2.01 -12.74 -2.66
C MET A 468 2.40 -14.01 -1.92
N LEU A 469 3.14 -13.89 -0.80
CA LEU A 469 3.78 -15.05 -0.15
C LEU A 469 3.46 -15.19 1.35
N GLY A 470 2.67 -14.29 1.95
CA GLY A 470 2.29 -14.39 3.36
C GLY A 470 3.49 -14.43 4.33
N GLY A 471 4.58 -13.77 3.96
CA GLY A 471 5.83 -13.76 4.72
C GLY A 471 6.71 -15.01 4.57
N ILE A 472 6.27 -16.03 3.82
CA ILE A 472 7.03 -17.25 3.58
C ILE A 472 8.31 -16.92 2.79
N TYR A 473 9.44 -17.04 3.47
CA TYR A 473 10.76 -16.87 2.88
C TYR A 473 11.80 -17.68 3.65
N LEU A 474 12.58 -18.50 2.94
CA LEU A 474 13.64 -19.35 3.49
C LEU A 474 13.18 -20.19 4.69
N THR A 475 13.50 -19.76 5.91
CA THR A 475 13.18 -20.45 7.17
C THR A 475 12.22 -19.68 8.06
N ASP A 476 11.72 -18.51 7.62
CA ASP A 476 10.92 -17.61 8.46
C ASP A 476 9.52 -18.18 8.71
N GLY A 477 8.94 -18.87 7.72
CA GLY A 477 7.57 -19.39 7.78
C GLY A 477 6.51 -18.33 7.43
N PRO A 478 5.21 -18.63 7.64
CA PRO A 478 4.09 -17.76 7.28
C PRO A 478 3.90 -16.62 8.30
N ILE A 479 4.90 -15.74 8.40
CA ILE A 479 4.92 -14.63 9.37
C ILE A 479 4.06 -13.42 8.95
N GLY A 480 3.52 -13.45 7.74
CA GLY A 480 2.82 -12.33 7.12
C GLY A 480 1.31 -12.35 7.37
N ASN A 481 0.60 -11.55 6.57
CA ASN A 481 -0.85 -11.45 6.59
C ASN A 481 -1.52 -12.45 5.65
N PHE A 482 -2.79 -12.76 5.95
CA PHE A 482 -3.73 -13.26 4.95
C PHE A 482 -3.83 -12.26 3.79
N THR A 483 -4.02 -12.77 2.58
CA THR A 483 -4.15 -11.95 1.37
C THR A 483 -5.60 -11.94 0.88
N PHE A 484 -6.15 -10.74 0.69
CA PHE A 484 -7.42 -10.54 -0.02
C PHE A 484 -7.06 -9.85 -1.33
N PHE A 485 -7.23 -10.55 -2.44
CA PHE A 485 -6.86 -10.10 -3.78
C PHE A 485 -8.12 -10.10 -4.65
N ALA A 486 -8.75 -8.93 -4.79
CA ALA A 486 -10.08 -8.78 -5.36
C ALA A 486 -10.15 -7.78 -6.52
N ASP A 487 -10.99 -8.04 -7.52
CA ASP A 487 -11.32 -7.09 -8.59
C ASP A 487 -10.09 -6.53 -9.35
N ASN A 488 -8.97 -7.26 -9.41
CA ASN A 488 -7.75 -6.82 -10.09
C ASN A 488 -7.73 -7.26 -11.56
N LEU A 489 -7.16 -6.42 -12.43
CA LEU A 489 -6.88 -6.73 -13.83
C LEU A 489 -5.40 -7.02 -14.04
N ILE A 490 -5.09 -8.09 -14.78
CA ILE A 490 -3.77 -8.41 -15.31
C ILE A 490 -3.90 -8.58 -16.83
N THR A 491 -3.19 -7.76 -17.60
CA THR A 491 -3.24 -7.84 -19.07
C THR A 491 -1.93 -7.41 -19.74
N SER A 492 -1.64 -8.00 -20.91
CA SER A 492 -0.34 -7.96 -21.59
C SER A 492 0.80 -8.54 -20.75
N GLY A 493 1.32 -9.69 -21.17
CA GLY A 493 2.59 -10.22 -20.64
C GLY A 493 3.75 -9.62 -21.44
N ALA A 494 4.63 -8.86 -20.79
CA ALA A 494 5.50 -7.92 -21.51
C ALA A 494 6.60 -8.54 -22.37
N HIS A 495 7.09 -9.72 -21.99
CA HIS A 495 8.12 -10.46 -22.70
C HIS A 495 9.44 -9.69 -22.91
N LYS A 496 9.79 -8.76 -22.02
CA LYS A 496 11.08 -8.06 -22.00
C LYS A 496 12.20 -9.10 -21.79
N ILE A 497 13.32 -9.01 -22.53
CA ILE A 497 14.42 -9.99 -22.47
C ILE A 497 15.74 -9.30 -22.14
N ALA A 498 16.43 -9.80 -21.11
CA ALA A 498 17.77 -9.37 -20.70
C ALA A 498 18.50 -10.49 -19.93
N GLU A 499 19.72 -10.24 -19.49
CA GLU A 499 20.42 -11.14 -18.56
C GLU A 499 19.71 -11.18 -17.21
N GLN A 500 19.53 -12.38 -16.65
CA GLN A 500 18.85 -12.60 -15.35
C GLN A 500 17.49 -11.90 -15.24
N ILE A 501 16.70 -11.93 -16.32
CA ILE A 501 15.39 -11.27 -16.40
C ILE A 501 14.29 -11.89 -15.51
N GLY A 502 14.41 -13.19 -15.21
CA GLY A 502 13.40 -13.93 -14.45
C GLY A 502 12.23 -14.35 -15.34
N ALA A 503 11.00 -14.09 -14.90
CA ALA A 503 9.80 -14.33 -15.69
C ALA A 503 9.70 -13.39 -16.91
N LEU A 504 8.86 -13.77 -17.88
CA LEU A 504 8.58 -12.99 -19.09
C LEU A 504 7.10 -12.60 -19.23
N THR A 505 6.20 -13.42 -18.67
CA THR A 505 4.74 -13.36 -18.89
C THR A 505 3.97 -14.00 -17.72
N LEU A 506 4.47 -13.85 -16.50
CA LEU A 506 3.85 -14.42 -15.29
C LEU A 506 2.68 -13.52 -14.85
N GLY A 507 1.52 -14.11 -14.58
CA GLY A 507 0.40 -13.37 -14.00
C GLY A 507 0.53 -13.29 -12.48
N ILE A 508 -0.30 -14.05 -11.77
CA ILE A 508 -0.28 -14.18 -10.32
C ILE A 508 0.64 -15.33 -9.89
N ASP A 509 1.44 -15.06 -8.87
CA ASP A 509 2.23 -16.04 -8.13
C ASP A 509 1.86 -15.98 -6.63
N ASN A 510 1.04 -16.92 -6.16
CA ASN A 510 0.55 -16.97 -4.78
C ASN A 510 1.19 -18.15 -4.03
N GLY A 511 2.11 -17.82 -3.13
CA GLY A 511 2.68 -18.74 -2.12
C GLY A 511 1.99 -18.68 -0.76
N ALA A 512 1.04 -17.76 -0.55
CA ALA A 512 0.41 -17.56 0.75
C ALA A 512 -0.71 -18.58 1.05
N TYR A 513 -0.81 -18.99 2.32
CA TYR A 513 -1.95 -19.74 2.85
C TYR A 513 -3.22 -18.89 2.91
N ASP A 514 -4.36 -19.54 2.65
CA ASP A 514 -5.72 -19.02 2.79
C ASP A 514 -5.98 -17.66 2.11
N THR A 515 -5.30 -17.43 0.98
CA THR A 515 -5.54 -16.29 0.08
C THR A 515 -6.95 -16.37 -0.51
N THR A 516 -7.64 -15.24 -0.57
CA THR A 516 -8.90 -15.08 -1.32
C THR A 516 -8.59 -14.39 -2.65
N LEU A 517 -8.89 -15.07 -3.77
CA LEU A 517 -8.78 -14.57 -5.14
C LEU A 517 -10.20 -14.34 -5.69
N LEU A 518 -10.71 -13.12 -5.55
CA LEU A 518 -12.10 -12.78 -5.88
C LEU A 518 -12.22 -11.88 -7.12
N ASP A 519 -12.97 -12.31 -8.13
CA ASP A 519 -13.40 -11.47 -9.27
C ASP A 519 -12.24 -10.81 -10.06
N ASN A 520 -11.08 -11.47 -10.08
CA ASN A 520 -9.91 -11.01 -10.83
C ASN A 520 -9.97 -11.45 -12.31
N ILE A 521 -9.38 -10.67 -13.20
CA ILE A 521 -9.29 -10.95 -14.65
C ILE A 521 -7.81 -11.03 -15.06
N ILE A 522 -7.43 -12.14 -15.68
CA ILE A 522 -6.10 -12.35 -16.29
C ILE A 522 -6.30 -12.61 -17.77
N ALA A 523 -6.14 -11.57 -18.58
CA ALA A 523 -6.58 -11.56 -19.97
C ALA A 523 -5.47 -11.15 -20.96
N HIS A 524 -5.41 -11.84 -22.10
CA HIS A 524 -4.63 -11.46 -23.29
C HIS A 524 -3.14 -11.23 -22.99
N LEU A 525 -2.34 -12.31 -23.01
CA LEU A 525 -0.88 -12.22 -22.91
C LEU A 525 -0.30 -11.37 -24.06
N ALA A 526 -0.88 -11.49 -25.26
CA ALA A 526 -0.66 -10.64 -26.42
C ALA A 526 -2.02 -10.14 -26.94
N ASP A 527 -2.07 -8.99 -27.62
CA ASP A 527 -3.29 -8.52 -28.27
C ASP A 527 -3.77 -9.51 -29.36
N PRO A 528 -4.98 -10.11 -29.23
CA PRO A 528 -5.54 -10.99 -30.26
C PRO A 528 -5.82 -10.31 -31.60
N ASN A 529 -5.69 -8.97 -31.69
CA ASN A 529 -5.80 -8.21 -32.93
C ASN A 529 -4.43 -7.93 -33.57
N ASN A 530 -3.32 -8.25 -32.89
CA ASN A 530 -1.95 -8.01 -33.33
C ASN A 530 -1.17 -9.33 -33.55
N PRO A 531 -1.14 -9.89 -34.78
CA PRO A 531 -0.43 -11.12 -35.07
C PRO A 531 1.10 -10.99 -35.01
N GLU A 532 1.65 -9.77 -35.08
CA GLU A 532 3.09 -9.52 -34.98
C GLU A 532 3.53 -9.58 -33.51
N GLU A 533 2.82 -8.91 -32.60
CA GLU A 533 3.05 -8.99 -31.15
C GLU A 533 2.93 -10.44 -30.63
N PHE A 534 1.90 -11.19 -31.06
CA PHE A 534 1.80 -12.61 -30.70
C PHE A 534 3.03 -13.41 -31.14
N ALA A 535 3.57 -13.15 -32.34
CA ALA A 535 4.76 -13.84 -32.84
C ALA A 535 6.04 -13.51 -32.04
N GLU A 536 6.12 -12.32 -31.46
CA GLU A 536 7.21 -11.89 -30.58
C GLU A 536 7.09 -12.46 -29.16
N LYS A 537 5.87 -12.47 -28.60
CA LYS A 537 5.55 -12.98 -27.25
C LYS A 537 5.50 -14.51 -27.21
N ARG A 538 6.68 -15.12 -27.39
CA ARG A 538 6.84 -16.57 -27.56
C ARG A 538 6.58 -17.38 -26.30
N TRP A 539 6.83 -16.84 -25.11
CA TRP A 539 6.88 -17.63 -23.87
C TRP A 539 5.63 -17.38 -23.04
N THR A 540 4.98 -18.46 -22.60
CA THR A 540 3.88 -18.47 -21.65
C THR A 540 4.41 -18.91 -20.29
N HIS A 541 4.29 -18.07 -19.26
CA HIS A 541 4.37 -18.51 -17.85
C HIS A 541 2.94 -18.73 -17.33
N SER A 542 2.80 -19.20 -16.09
CA SER A 542 1.47 -19.38 -15.52
C SER A 542 0.69 -18.06 -15.47
N PRO A 543 -0.60 -18.05 -15.87
CA PRO A 543 -1.48 -16.92 -15.56
C PRO A 543 -1.72 -16.81 -14.06
N LEU A 544 -1.84 -17.95 -13.36
CA LEU A 544 -2.06 -18.03 -11.93
C LEU A 544 -1.37 -19.30 -11.40
N SER A 545 -0.45 -19.11 -10.46
CA SER A 545 0.17 -20.18 -9.67
C SER A 545 -0.26 -20.07 -8.22
N ASN A 546 -0.63 -21.20 -7.62
CA ASN A 546 -0.99 -21.34 -6.22
C ASN A 546 -0.08 -22.45 -5.63
N GLU A 547 0.90 -22.11 -4.78
CA GLU A 547 1.74 -23.12 -4.08
C GLU A 547 0.94 -23.86 -2.99
N HIS A 548 -0.08 -23.18 -2.45
CA HIS A 548 -1.03 -23.68 -1.46
C HIS A 548 -2.45 -23.47 -1.99
N GLU A 549 -3.40 -24.31 -1.55
CA GLU A 549 -4.80 -24.15 -1.93
C GLU A 549 -5.31 -22.79 -1.44
N ALA A 550 -5.85 -21.98 -2.36
CA ALA A 550 -6.49 -20.72 -2.01
C ALA A 550 -7.76 -20.98 -1.20
N PHE A 551 -8.09 -20.09 -0.27
CA PHE A 551 -9.33 -20.18 0.51
C PHE A 551 -10.57 -20.06 -0.40
N PHE A 552 -10.45 -19.24 -1.44
CA PHE A 552 -11.43 -19.09 -2.51
C PHE A 552 -10.72 -18.59 -3.77
N ASP A 553 -11.15 -19.06 -4.93
CA ASP A 553 -10.66 -18.59 -6.24
C ASP A 553 -11.76 -18.71 -7.31
N ASN A 554 -12.11 -17.59 -7.93
CA ASN A 554 -12.96 -17.53 -9.13
C ASN A 554 -12.33 -16.69 -10.26
N THR A 555 -11.00 -16.56 -10.27
CA THR A 555 -10.24 -15.77 -11.23
C THR A 555 -10.54 -16.18 -12.68
N ILE A 556 -10.92 -15.21 -13.53
CA ILE A 556 -11.15 -15.43 -14.95
C ILE A 556 -9.80 -15.37 -15.67
N VAL A 557 -9.36 -16.50 -16.23
CA VAL A 557 -8.17 -16.58 -17.08
C VAL A 557 -8.60 -16.72 -18.54
N TYR A 558 -8.12 -15.84 -19.43
CA TYR A 558 -8.48 -15.85 -20.85
C TYR A 558 -7.32 -15.43 -21.76
N ASN A 559 -7.10 -16.15 -22.87
CA ASN A 559 -6.05 -15.86 -23.87
C ASN A 559 -4.64 -15.60 -23.29
N TRP A 560 -4.29 -16.23 -22.16
CA TRP A 560 -2.93 -16.15 -21.61
C TRP A 560 -2.00 -17.14 -22.31
N VAL A 561 -1.73 -16.90 -23.60
CA VAL A 561 -1.09 -17.85 -24.52
C VAL A 561 -0.01 -17.16 -25.36
N GLY A 562 1.22 -17.70 -25.33
CA GLY A 562 2.36 -17.29 -26.16
C GLY A 562 2.67 -18.23 -27.32
N SER A 563 3.37 -17.72 -28.33
CA SER A 563 3.49 -18.34 -29.67
C SER A 563 4.55 -19.45 -29.85
N ARG A 564 5.30 -19.85 -28.80
CA ARG A 564 6.32 -20.90 -28.95
C ARG A 564 5.73 -22.27 -29.29
N TYR A 565 4.51 -22.54 -28.82
CA TYR A 565 3.83 -23.82 -28.96
C TYR A 565 2.46 -23.72 -29.63
N GLU A 566 1.83 -22.55 -29.56
CA GLU A 566 0.50 -22.32 -30.11
C GLU A 566 0.51 -21.47 -31.38
N SER A 567 -0.44 -21.74 -32.27
CA SER A 567 -0.69 -20.92 -33.46
C SER A 567 -1.63 -19.76 -33.15
N TYR A 568 -1.46 -18.61 -33.81
CA TYR A 568 -2.30 -17.41 -33.62
C TYR A 568 -3.81 -17.67 -33.67
N SER A 569 -4.24 -18.66 -34.45
CA SER A 569 -5.65 -19.07 -34.53
C SER A 569 -6.24 -19.59 -33.21
N VAL A 570 -5.43 -19.98 -32.22
CA VAL A 570 -5.90 -20.41 -30.89
C VAL A 570 -6.55 -19.26 -30.13
N LEU A 571 -6.08 -18.02 -30.32
CA LEU A 571 -6.69 -16.83 -29.72
C LEU A 571 -8.13 -16.61 -30.18
N TRP A 572 -8.50 -17.14 -31.35
CA TRP A 572 -9.82 -16.96 -31.99
C TRP A 572 -10.66 -18.24 -32.07
N ASN A 573 -10.07 -19.41 -31.76
CA ASN A 573 -10.71 -20.73 -31.83
C ASN A 573 -10.67 -21.43 -30.46
N ASN A 574 -10.97 -20.71 -29.39
CA ASN A 574 -11.13 -21.23 -28.04
C ASN A 574 -12.62 -21.18 -27.61
N ASP A 575 -12.93 -21.77 -26.47
CA ASP A 575 -14.31 -21.91 -25.96
C ASP A 575 -14.87 -20.64 -25.31
N GLY A 576 -14.12 -19.53 -25.28
CA GLY A 576 -14.49 -18.30 -24.57
C GLY A 576 -14.26 -18.39 -23.05
N ALA A 577 -14.93 -17.51 -22.30
CA ALA A 577 -14.90 -17.46 -20.84
C ALA A 577 -16.17 -16.79 -20.29
N ASN A 578 -16.56 -17.11 -19.05
CA ASN A 578 -17.75 -16.55 -18.37
C ASN A 578 -19.07 -16.60 -19.18
N GLY A 579 -19.19 -17.56 -20.11
CA GLY A 579 -20.35 -17.70 -21.00
C GLY A 579 -20.38 -16.75 -22.21
N LEU A 580 -19.31 -15.98 -22.45
CA LEU A 580 -19.10 -15.15 -23.64
C LEU A 580 -18.19 -15.86 -24.65
N ASP A 581 -18.41 -15.57 -25.94
CA ASP A 581 -17.62 -16.15 -27.02
C ASP A 581 -16.28 -15.42 -27.27
N ALA A 582 -15.37 -16.10 -27.97
CA ALA A 582 -14.06 -15.56 -28.29
C ALA A 582 -14.12 -14.27 -29.15
N GLU A 583 -15.13 -14.12 -30.03
CA GLU A 583 -15.27 -12.91 -30.85
C GLU A 583 -15.64 -11.68 -29.99
N THR A 584 -16.35 -11.89 -28.89
CA THR A 584 -16.67 -10.85 -27.90
C THR A 584 -15.44 -10.52 -27.06
N LEU A 585 -14.83 -11.53 -26.44
CA LEU A 585 -13.72 -11.33 -25.49
C LEU A 585 -12.44 -10.79 -26.16
N ASN A 586 -12.19 -11.09 -27.43
CA ASN A 586 -11.04 -10.57 -28.18
C ASN A 586 -11.15 -9.08 -28.54
N LYS A 587 -12.30 -8.45 -28.29
CA LYS A 587 -12.47 -6.99 -28.39
C LYS A 587 -12.14 -6.29 -27.06
N VAL A 588 -12.10 -7.03 -25.95
CA VAL A 588 -11.84 -6.52 -24.60
C VAL A 588 -10.33 -6.53 -24.34
N THR A 589 -9.60 -5.61 -24.97
CA THR A 589 -8.14 -5.47 -24.87
C THR A 589 -7.74 -4.08 -24.40
N ILE A 590 -6.57 -3.96 -23.77
CA ILE A 590 -6.08 -2.66 -23.27
C ILE A 590 -5.79 -1.68 -24.41
N GLN A 591 -5.44 -2.19 -25.60
CA GLN A 591 -5.27 -1.44 -26.85
C GLN A 591 -6.60 -0.85 -27.36
N ASN A 592 -7.69 -1.62 -27.31
CA ASN A 592 -9.02 -1.14 -27.73
C ASN A 592 -9.59 -0.13 -26.72
N PHE A 593 -9.37 -0.37 -25.44
CA PHE A 593 -9.67 0.60 -24.38
C PHE A 593 -8.89 1.92 -24.58
N ALA A 594 -7.58 1.84 -24.84
CA ALA A 594 -6.76 3.00 -25.15
C ALA A 594 -7.24 3.75 -26.40
N ALA A 595 -7.65 3.02 -27.44
CA ALA A 595 -8.20 3.61 -28.67
C ALA A 595 -9.55 4.32 -28.41
N GLU A 596 -10.41 3.76 -27.56
CA GLU A 596 -11.66 4.40 -27.14
C GLU A 596 -11.39 5.68 -26.33
N LEU A 597 -10.52 5.62 -25.33
CA LEU A 597 -10.13 6.76 -24.47
C LEU A 597 -9.49 7.90 -25.26
N LEU A 598 -8.53 7.59 -26.13
CA LEU A 598 -7.81 8.56 -26.95
C LEU A 598 -8.59 9.00 -28.20
N ASN A 599 -9.77 8.42 -28.46
CA ASN A 599 -10.59 8.63 -29.65
C ASN A 599 -9.78 8.42 -30.96
N GLN A 600 -9.15 7.25 -31.07
CA GLN A 600 -8.32 6.81 -32.19
C GLN A 600 -8.87 5.51 -32.81
N GLU A 601 -8.43 5.16 -34.03
CA GLU A 601 -8.80 3.86 -34.64
C GLU A 601 -8.07 2.66 -34.00
N SER A 602 -6.91 2.92 -33.38
CA SER A 602 -6.06 1.96 -32.67
C SER A 602 -5.09 2.75 -31.79
N ALA A 603 -4.74 2.25 -30.60
CA ALA A 603 -3.69 2.84 -29.77
C ALA A 603 -2.82 1.76 -29.11
N THR A 604 -1.59 2.12 -28.77
CA THR A 604 -0.64 1.25 -28.06
C THR A 604 -0.70 1.43 -26.55
N ILE A 605 -0.17 0.45 -25.80
CA ILE A 605 -0.01 0.57 -24.34
C ILE A 605 0.91 1.76 -24.00
N ARG A 606 1.91 2.08 -24.82
CA ARG A 606 2.77 3.25 -24.59
C ARG A 606 1.98 4.55 -24.73
N GLU A 607 1.20 4.73 -25.80
CA GLU A 607 0.35 5.93 -25.96
C GLU A 607 -0.66 6.09 -24.82
N LEU A 608 -1.17 4.99 -24.24
CA LEU A 608 -2.00 5.06 -23.04
C LEU A 608 -1.22 5.53 -21.80
N MET A 609 -0.03 4.97 -21.55
CA MET A 609 0.78 5.37 -20.38
C MET A 609 1.33 6.79 -20.51
N ASP A 610 1.76 7.19 -21.71
CA ASP A 610 2.19 8.55 -22.04
C ASP A 610 1.05 9.56 -21.82
N TYR A 611 -0.19 9.19 -22.17
CA TYR A 611 -1.37 10.02 -21.89
C TYR A 611 -1.63 10.16 -20.39
N ILE A 612 -1.69 9.07 -19.65
CA ILE A 612 -1.94 9.08 -18.19
C ILE A 612 -0.87 9.92 -17.48
N GLY A 613 0.41 9.68 -17.76
CA GLY A 613 1.53 10.46 -17.20
C GLY A 613 1.64 11.91 -17.72
N SER A 614 0.70 12.35 -18.59
CA SER A 614 0.54 13.74 -19.02
C SER A 614 -0.68 14.45 -18.44
N LEU A 615 -1.50 13.73 -17.65
CA LEU A 615 -2.62 14.31 -16.88
C LEU A 615 -2.14 14.91 -15.55
N ALA A 616 -1.00 14.44 -15.04
CA ALA A 616 -0.32 15.00 -13.88
C ALA A 616 -0.16 16.54 -13.99
N ASP A 617 -0.39 17.27 -12.90
CA ASP A 617 -0.38 18.75 -12.86
C ASP A 617 -1.46 19.44 -13.74
N THR A 618 -2.54 18.76 -14.14
CA THR A 618 -3.62 19.37 -14.95
C THR A 618 -5.00 19.32 -14.30
N ASP A 619 -5.97 20.11 -14.78
CA ASP A 619 -7.40 20.02 -14.39
C ASP A 619 -8.04 18.64 -14.70
N LEU A 620 -7.31 17.72 -15.34
CA LEU A 620 -7.71 16.35 -15.66
C LEU A 620 -6.91 15.30 -14.87
N ASP A 621 -6.05 15.72 -13.94
CA ASP A 621 -5.41 14.79 -13.00
C ASP A 621 -6.48 14.05 -12.18
N ASP A 622 -6.20 12.80 -11.81
CA ASP A 622 -7.15 11.84 -11.21
C ASP A 622 -8.51 11.63 -11.92
N SER A 623 -8.81 12.34 -13.03
CA SER A 623 -10.06 12.18 -13.81
C SER A 623 -10.16 10.84 -14.55
N PHE A 624 -9.08 10.05 -14.50
CA PHE A 624 -8.92 8.75 -15.11
C PHE A 624 -8.07 7.86 -14.19
N THR A 625 -8.60 6.70 -13.80
CA THR A 625 -8.02 5.87 -12.73
C THR A 625 -7.91 4.39 -13.12
N ALA A 626 -7.31 3.55 -12.25
CA ALA A 626 -7.35 2.09 -12.43
C ALA A 626 -8.78 1.54 -12.47
N LYS A 627 -9.73 2.17 -11.74
CA LYS A 627 -11.15 1.76 -11.68
C LYS A 627 -11.80 1.81 -13.06
N ASP A 628 -11.48 2.80 -13.87
CA ASP A 628 -12.02 2.94 -15.23
C ASP A 628 -11.58 1.79 -16.14
N ILE A 629 -10.30 1.38 -16.02
CA ILE A 629 -9.74 0.24 -16.74
C ILE A 629 -10.41 -1.06 -16.27
N VAL A 630 -10.45 -1.29 -14.96
CA VAL A 630 -11.04 -2.49 -14.34
C VAL A 630 -12.52 -2.62 -14.69
N ALA A 631 -13.31 -1.56 -14.53
CA ALA A 631 -14.74 -1.56 -14.82
C ALA A 631 -15.05 -1.81 -16.31
N TRP A 632 -14.23 -1.27 -17.22
CA TRP A 632 -14.36 -1.56 -18.66
C TRP A 632 -14.09 -3.03 -18.96
N PHE A 633 -13.05 -3.62 -18.36
CA PHE A 633 -12.75 -5.05 -18.50
C PHE A 633 -13.83 -5.93 -17.88
N GLN A 634 -14.28 -5.67 -16.65
CA GLN A 634 -15.37 -6.41 -15.99
C GLN A 634 -16.64 -6.45 -16.84
N LYS A 635 -17.07 -5.29 -17.32
CA LYS A 635 -18.21 -5.15 -18.25
C LYS A 635 -18.00 -5.94 -19.55
N GLY A 636 -16.79 -5.89 -20.12
CA GLY A 636 -16.44 -6.64 -21.33
C GLY A 636 -16.43 -8.16 -21.11
N PHE A 637 -16.03 -8.63 -19.93
CA PHE A 637 -16.02 -10.04 -19.52
C PHE A 637 -17.37 -10.52 -18.95
N GLY A 638 -18.44 -9.73 -19.04
CA GLY A 638 -19.79 -10.14 -18.63
C GLY A 638 -19.98 -10.28 -17.11
N MET A 639 -19.07 -9.65 -16.36
CA MET A 639 -19.20 -9.44 -14.93
C MET A 639 -20.06 -8.20 -14.70
N ASP A 640 -20.84 -8.21 -13.62
CA ASP A 640 -21.57 -7.03 -13.19
C ASP A 640 -20.53 -6.04 -12.64
N ALA A 641 -20.38 -4.87 -13.28
CA ALA A 641 -19.52 -3.82 -12.77
C ALA A 641 -20.02 -3.41 -11.37
N LYS A 642 -19.09 -3.13 -10.45
CA LYS A 642 -19.36 -2.81 -9.04
C LYS A 642 -19.12 -1.32 -8.72
N PRO A 643 -19.83 -0.37 -9.36
CA PRO A 643 -19.72 1.04 -8.97
C PRO A 643 -20.28 1.22 -7.57
N ASP A 644 -19.59 2.00 -6.74
CA ASP A 644 -20.09 2.44 -5.45
C ASP A 644 -21.10 3.60 -5.64
N GLY A 645 -22.04 3.79 -4.71
CA GLY A 645 -22.99 4.92 -4.69
C GLY A 645 -24.31 4.69 -5.43
N ALA A 646 -24.75 3.44 -5.60
CA ALA A 646 -26.08 3.09 -6.10
C ALA A 646 -27.07 2.76 -4.97
N ALA A 647 -26.56 2.31 -3.82
CA ALA A 647 -27.31 2.21 -2.57
C ALA A 647 -27.22 3.53 -1.75
N THR A 648 -28.05 3.62 -0.69
CA THR A 648 -28.02 4.69 0.33
C THR A 648 -28.27 4.17 1.75
N ASP A 649 -28.51 2.86 1.90
CA ASP A 649 -28.75 2.15 3.16
C ASP A 649 -27.78 0.96 3.23
N HIS A 650 -26.79 1.02 4.12
CA HIS A 650 -25.69 0.04 4.17
C HIS A 650 -25.65 -0.67 5.52
N ARG A 651 -25.82 -2.00 5.50
CA ARG A 651 -25.70 -2.86 6.69
C ARG A 651 -24.38 -3.62 6.65
N PHE A 652 -23.58 -3.50 7.72
CA PHE A 652 -22.35 -4.28 7.88
C PHE A 652 -22.67 -5.75 8.19
N VAL A 653 -22.08 -6.66 7.41
CA VAL A 653 -22.21 -8.11 7.48
C VAL A 653 -20.83 -8.73 7.25
N PRO A 654 -20.15 -9.21 8.30
CA PRO A 654 -18.81 -9.77 8.17
C PRO A 654 -18.76 -10.95 7.20
N ASN A 655 -17.84 -10.92 6.23
CA ASN A 655 -17.76 -11.93 5.17
C ASN A 655 -16.65 -12.97 5.44
N ALA A 656 -16.99 -14.25 5.32
CA ALA A 656 -16.06 -15.38 5.46
C ALA A 656 -14.90 -15.35 4.45
N LEU A 657 -15.08 -14.72 3.29
CA LEU A 657 -14.06 -14.54 2.25
C LEU A 657 -12.98 -13.51 2.64
N ALA A 658 -13.19 -12.70 3.67
CA ALA A 658 -12.32 -11.57 3.99
C ALA A 658 -12.15 -11.37 5.51
N ASP A 659 -11.82 -10.14 5.90
CA ASP A 659 -11.51 -9.73 7.26
C ASP A 659 -12.75 -9.57 8.15
N GLY A 660 -13.92 -9.18 7.64
CA GLY A 660 -15.12 -8.94 8.45
C GLY A 660 -15.01 -7.82 9.50
N ILE A 661 -14.04 -6.92 9.36
CA ILE A 661 -13.76 -5.82 10.31
C ILE A 661 -13.48 -4.48 9.61
N ARG A 662 -13.15 -4.44 8.32
CA ARG A 662 -12.80 -3.21 7.59
C ARG A 662 -14.02 -2.56 6.96
N TRP A 663 -14.15 -1.25 7.14
CA TRP A 663 -15.16 -0.41 6.47
C TRP A 663 -14.90 -0.33 4.97
N ASP A 664 -13.64 -0.18 4.56
CA ASP A 664 -13.23 0.03 3.17
C ASP A 664 -13.28 -1.24 2.31
N ASN A 665 -13.68 -2.38 2.87
CA ASN A 665 -13.87 -3.63 2.13
C ASN A 665 -15.34 -3.82 1.73
N ARG A 666 -15.63 -3.68 0.43
CA ARG A 666 -17.00 -3.76 -0.14
C ARG A 666 -17.74 -5.05 0.21
N VAL A 667 -17.04 -6.18 0.35
CA VAL A 667 -17.70 -7.50 0.58
C VAL A 667 -18.24 -7.67 2.00
N ASN A 668 -17.91 -6.76 2.93
CA ASN A 668 -18.46 -6.68 4.28
C ASN A 668 -19.81 -5.92 4.35
N TRP A 669 -20.38 -5.47 3.22
CA TRP A 669 -21.62 -4.70 3.17
C TRP A 669 -22.72 -5.44 2.40
N THR A 670 -23.97 -5.35 2.85
CA THR A 670 -25.13 -6.00 2.18
C THR A 670 -25.35 -5.58 0.73
N THR A 671 -24.85 -4.40 0.37
CA THR A 671 -24.94 -3.76 -0.95
C THR A 671 -23.79 -4.19 -1.87
N ASN A 672 -22.70 -4.74 -1.32
CA ASN A 672 -21.42 -4.91 -2.00
C ASN A 672 -20.83 -3.58 -2.53
N GLU A 673 -21.13 -2.48 -1.83
CA GLU A 673 -20.67 -1.11 -2.08
C GLU A 673 -20.13 -0.53 -0.77
N VAL A 674 -19.01 0.21 -0.81
CA VAL A 674 -18.48 0.90 0.37
C VAL A 674 -19.34 2.15 0.65
N PRO A 675 -19.85 2.36 1.88
CA PRO A 675 -20.67 3.54 2.18
C PRO A 675 -19.86 4.84 2.11
N ASP A 676 -20.52 5.88 1.59
CA ASP A 676 -19.93 7.17 1.21
C ASP A 676 -20.84 8.36 1.60
N ASP A 677 -20.55 9.55 1.08
CA ASP A 677 -21.29 10.80 1.36
C ASP A 677 -22.82 10.70 1.14
N GLY A 678 -23.59 10.96 2.20
CA GLY A 678 -25.06 10.95 2.24
C GLY A 678 -25.70 9.62 2.63
N ASP A 679 -24.92 8.55 2.83
CA ASP A 679 -25.46 7.23 3.14
C ASP A 679 -25.91 7.08 4.60
N SER A 680 -26.83 6.15 4.84
CA SER A 680 -27.23 5.69 6.18
C SER A 680 -26.57 4.34 6.50
N VAL A 681 -25.89 4.25 7.64
CA VAL A 681 -25.04 3.10 7.99
C VAL A 681 -25.49 2.40 9.27
N ASP A 682 -25.63 1.09 9.20
CA ASP A 682 -25.94 0.20 10.33
C ASP A 682 -24.78 -0.81 10.52
N LEU A 683 -24.02 -0.67 11.60
CA LEU A 683 -22.92 -1.60 11.93
C LEU A 683 -23.41 -2.90 12.57
N GLY A 684 -24.65 -2.97 13.05
CA GLY A 684 -25.27 -4.21 13.50
C GLY A 684 -24.70 -4.84 14.77
N GLY A 685 -23.93 -4.10 15.57
CA GLY A 685 -23.17 -4.63 16.70
C GLY A 685 -21.79 -5.18 16.31
N ASN A 686 -21.36 -5.05 15.05
CA ASN A 686 -20.02 -5.43 14.61
C ASN A 686 -18.96 -4.46 15.14
N TRP A 687 -17.69 -4.88 15.05
CA TRP A 687 -16.54 -4.06 15.43
C TRP A 687 -15.78 -3.72 14.15
N VAL A 688 -15.84 -2.45 13.76
CA VAL A 688 -15.45 -1.99 12.42
C VAL A 688 -14.32 -0.97 12.52
N TYR A 689 -13.33 -1.08 11.64
CA TYR A 689 -12.23 -0.14 11.44
C TYR A 689 -12.53 0.71 10.21
N TYR A 690 -12.64 2.01 10.44
CA TYR A 690 -12.67 3.06 9.43
C TYR A 690 -11.32 3.77 9.42
N GLY A 691 -10.80 3.99 8.23
CA GLY A 691 -9.59 4.74 7.98
C GLY A 691 -9.53 5.18 6.52
N VAL A 692 -8.47 5.90 6.16
CA VAL A 692 -8.07 6.19 4.77
C VAL A 692 -9.14 6.82 3.87
N ARG A 693 -10.13 7.50 4.47
CA ARG A 693 -11.27 8.12 3.77
C ARG A 693 -11.71 9.39 4.48
N THR A 694 -12.38 10.28 3.74
CA THR A 694 -13.20 11.35 4.30
C THR A 694 -14.62 11.13 3.83
N THR A 695 -15.58 11.01 4.76
CA THR A 695 -16.99 10.75 4.43
C THR A 695 -17.95 11.51 5.37
N ARG A 696 -19.11 11.89 4.84
CA ARG A 696 -20.20 12.62 5.49
C ARG A 696 -21.49 11.81 5.37
N ILE A 697 -21.69 10.87 6.28
CA ILE A 697 -22.88 10.00 6.29
C ILE A 697 -24.07 10.70 6.96
N GLU A 698 -25.29 10.37 6.53
CA GLU A 698 -26.54 10.90 7.11
C GLU A 698 -26.76 10.29 8.50
N ASP A 699 -26.94 8.97 8.60
CA ASP A 699 -27.24 8.27 9.86
C ASP A 699 -26.18 7.20 10.18
N LEU A 700 -25.94 6.95 11.49
CA LEU A 700 -25.07 5.87 11.98
C LEU A 700 -25.69 5.17 13.21
N ASP A 701 -26.13 3.91 13.05
CA ASP A 701 -26.40 3.00 14.17
C ASP A 701 -25.23 2.05 14.38
N LEU A 702 -24.59 2.08 15.56
CA LEU A 702 -23.56 1.09 15.90
C LEU A 702 -24.17 -0.29 16.18
N GLY A 703 -25.49 -0.39 16.40
CA GLY A 703 -26.18 -1.56 16.90
C GLY A 703 -25.84 -1.86 18.37
N SER A 704 -26.22 -3.03 18.86
CA SER A 704 -26.06 -3.39 20.27
C SER A 704 -24.68 -3.97 20.57
N GLY A 705 -23.84 -3.21 21.26
CA GLY A 705 -22.47 -3.60 21.60
C GLY A 705 -21.44 -3.33 20.49
N GLY A 706 -21.85 -2.63 19.44
CA GLY A 706 -21.00 -2.32 18.29
C GLY A 706 -19.88 -1.34 18.61
N ARG A 707 -18.87 -1.38 17.76
CA ARG A 707 -17.65 -0.57 17.89
C ARG A 707 -17.25 -0.01 16.54
N LEU A 708 -16.85 1.26 16.55
CA LEU A 708 -16.19 1.90 15.42
C LEU A 708 -14.83 2.40 15.87
N HIS A 709 -13.77 1.95 15.20
CA HIS A 709 -12.42 2.50 15.30
C HIS A 709 -12.24 3.47 14.13
N VAL A 710 -11.85 4.70 14.41
CA VAL A 710 -11.57 5.75 13.41
C VAL A 710 -10.07 6.04 13.50
N THR A 711 -9.29 5.45 12.60
CA THR A 711 -7.82 5.37 12.69
C THR A 711 -7.10 6.42 11.83
N SER A 712 -7.75 6.87 10.75
CA SER A 712 -7.24 7.90 9.85
C SER A 712 -8.35 8.53 9.00
N GLY A 713 -8.08 9.67 8.39
CA GLY A 713 -9.08 10.43 7.67
C GLY A 713 -10.19 10.97 8.59
N LYS A 714 -11.40 11.13 8.07
CA LYS A 714 -12.49 11.81 8.79
C LYS A 714 -13.88 11.28 8.46
N MET A 715 -14.55 10.79 9.48
CA MET A 715 -16.00 10.51 9.42
C MET A 715 -16.79 11.66 10.05
N THR A 716 -17.81 12.13 9.33
CA THR A 716 -18.85 13.04 9.84
C THR A 716 -20.20 12.33 9.79
N VAL A 717 -20.97 12.40 10.87
CA VAL A 717 -22.38 11.98 10.92
C VAL A 717 -23.26 13.22 11.03
N GLU A 718 -23.98 13.56 9.96
CA GLU A 718 -24.79 14.79 9.88
C GLU A 718 -26.14 14.68 10.62
N GLY A 719 -26.75 13.50 10.59
CA GLY A 719 -28.04 13.17 11.19
C GLY A 719 -27.94 12.40 12.49
N THR A 720 -28.47 11.17 12.51
CA THR A 720 -28.73 10.40 13.73
C THR A 720 -27.56 9.49 14.08
N LEU A 721 -26.88 9.77 15.19
CA LEU A 721 -25.99 8.80 15.84
C LEU A 721 -26.75 8.04 16.95
N GLU A 722 -26.87 6.72 16.82
CA GLU A 722 -27.49 5.87 17.85
C GLU A 722 -26.77 4.54 18.13
N THR A 723 -27.24 3.83 19.17
CA THR A 723 -26.71 2.51 19.57
C THR A 723 -27.81 1.65 20.20
N GLY A 724 -27.68 0.33 20.04
CA GLY A 724 -28.60 -0.66 20.61
C GLY A 724 -28.51 -0.79 22.14
N ALA A 725 -29.28 -1.72 22.71
CA ALA A 725 -29.44 -1.85 24.17
C ALA A 725 -28.15 -2.17 24.96
N GLY A 726 -27.15 -2.79 24.32
CA GLY A 726 -25.81 -3.02 24.89
C GLY A 726 -24.94 -1.76 24.97
N GLY A 727 -25.39 -0.62 24.42
CA GLY A 727 -24.55 0.54 24.17
C GLY A 727 -23.66 0.37 22.94
N GLY A 728 -22.69 1.26 22.78
CA GLY A 728 -21.66 1.17 21.74
C GLY A 728 -20.41 1.97 22.11
N LEU A 729 -19.35 1.81 21.35
CA LEU A 729 -18.07 2.49 21.53
C LEU A 729 -17.59 3.10 20.20
N ILE A 730 -17.13 4.34 20.24
CA ILE A 730 -16.31 4.92 19.17
C ILE A 730 -14.91 5.16 19.76
N THR A 731 -13.89 4.64 19.10
CA THR A 731 -12.48 4.91 19.39
C THR A 731 -11.96 5.81 18.28
N VAL A 732 -11.38 6.95 18.63
CA VAL A 732 -10.64 7.82 17.70
C VAL A 732 -9.16 7.67 18.05
N GLU A 733 -8.34 7.28 17.07
CA GLU A 733 -6.93 6.96 17.25
C GLU A 733 -6.10 7.43 16.06
N GLY A 734 -4.80 7.66 16.26
CA GLY A 734 -3.88 8.03 15.19
C GLY A 734 -4.22 9.37 14.52
N ALA A 735 -4.47 9.33 13.20
CA ALA A 735 -4.87 10.50 12.41
C ALA A 735 -6.38 10.59 12.20
N GLY A 736 -7.17 9.74 12.89
CA GLY A 736 -8.61 9.67 12.72
C GLY A 736 -9.34 10.89 13.28
N GLN A 737 -10.42 11.28 12.62
CA GLN A 737 -11.34 12.30 13.10
C GLN A 737 -12.78 11.80 13.06
N PHE A 738 -13.54 12.01 14.15
CA PHE A 738 -14.97 11.71 14.21
C PHE A 738 -15.78 12.95 14.60
N TRP A 739 -16.72 13.33 13.75
CA TRP A 739 -17.56 14.53 13.89
C TRP A 739 -19.04 14.13 13.91
N THR A 740 -19.85 14.76 14.75
CA THR A 740 -21.30 14.52 14.82
C THR A 740 -22.04 15.70 15.44
N ASP A 741 -23.25 15.98 14.96
CA ASP A 741 -24.14 17.01 15.53
C ASP A 741 -24.81 16.57 16.85
N GLY A 742 -24.71 15.28 17.22
CA GLY A 742 -25.07 14.81 18.55
C GLY A 742 -25.48 13.33 18.61
N TYR A 743 -25.63 12.82 19.84
CA TYR A 743 -26.10 11.47 20.10
C TYR A 743 -27.60 11.45 20.42
N ALA A 744 -28.38 10.75 19.61
CA ALA A 744 -29.85 10.65 19.74
C ALA A 744 -30.30 9.41 20.54
N GLY A 745 -29.44 8.40 20.66
CA GLY A 745 -29.76 7.14 21.32
C GLY A 745 -30.07 7.26 22.82
N THR A 746 -30.80 6.27 23.35
CA THR A 746 -31.15 6.21 24.79
C THR A 746 -30.22 5.33 25.63
N SER A 747 -29.35 4.57 24.97
CA SER A 747 -28.33 3.70 25.56
C SER A 747 -27.07 4.50 25.93
N ARG A 748 -26.02 3.81 26.38
CA ARG A 748 -24.71 4.44 26.58
C ARG A 748 -23.88 4.33 25.30
N LEU A 749 -23.61 5.46 24.65
CA LEU A 749 -22.41 5.62 23.83
C LEU A 749 -21.20 5.88 24.74
N ALA A 750 -20.10 5.19 24.48
CA ALA A 750 -18.77 5.55 24.97
C ALA A 750 -17.96 6.13 23.81
N ILE A 751 -17.14 7.13 24.10
CA ILE A 751 -16.14 7.66 23.17
C ILE A 751 -14.81 7.55 23.89
N ASP A 752 -13.85 6.93 23.23
CA ASP A 752 -12.45 6.84 23.64
C ASP A 752 -11.60 7.60 22.61
N ILE A 753 -10.55 8.28 23.08
CA ILE A 753 -9.69 9.11 22.23
C ILE A 753 -8.26 8.83 22.66
N ASP A 754 -7.49 8.18 21.79
CA ASP A 754 -6.07 7.85 22.01
C ASP A 754 -5.21 8.78 21.15
N GLY A 755 -4.60 9.77 21.81
CA GLY A 755 -3.91 10.93 21.22
C GLY A 755 -3.67 12.04 22.24
#